data_AF-A0A3R9ZFE7-F1
#
_entry.id   AF-A0A3R9ZFE7-F1
#
_cell.length_a   1.000
_cell.length_b   1.000
_cell.length_c   1.000
_cell.angle_alpha   90.00
_cell.angle_beta   90.00
_cell.angle_gamma   90.00
#
_symmetry.space_group_name_H-M   'P 1'
#
loop_
_entity.id
_entity.type
_entity.pdbx_description
1 polymer ?
#
loop_
_entity_poly.entity_id
_entity_poly.type
_entity_poly.pdbx_seq_one_letter_code
_entity_poly.pdbx_strand_id
1 'polypeptide(L)'
;MTNRFEELHEALLDELRLERIRLLKPLLWRLENNQDVVADVGELREFVTAGSEAEVQPLIAFIDKACSLEGDNIKPVTDTSASSAERMTWVLEQLGLTELRSEILNRMPEPDPMVIVDEEFQDWYTPEVENRNANFWNDYVRVLNKKGWGAESIKTVNDQAREVLRRIEDPTAEHYVSSRGLVVGYVQSGKTANFTAVAAKAIDAGYRLVIILAGTLDNLRNQTQRRLDKELFGREAVLDGRDENKLSDRELKAETYFNDDIEWEYDWETEGQGFVVHGERMGTPGFPRIRRLTTSVNDYLGSGGGANPIIIDDPRTGAVHDPENLANMPCLVAVVKKNASVLDKLNNDLERARRSGKVIADLPTLIIDDESDQASINTKDNRSKKSGEELERTAVNEQITRLLSICPRSQYIGYTATPFANVFVDPADPQDLYPRHYVLMLNEPPEYKGAKWFHDKMDFADNPEDATIDNSNSKALIRELVEENQISEEFYDSLRRDELQEALDMFVLTGGIKKYREEQHEGLSFKHHTMLVHEAVHTTSHTNARKTLSEIWSQRMYGLGGAWDELQELYQSDVLPGMRLDRYNNGYSVPASFDDLKPFILEAVEEITNDVQRDDAPILQVDTEGKDSPNFEMGRVWKVLVGGAKLSRGYTVEGLTVSYFRRRAGGADTLMQTGRWFGFRKGYQDLVRLYCPPSLAEAFEAAMNDEESFRDNIKVYSDLNDSGQPKLTPMNLAPLVHQSLPDLKPTSRNKMFNAYLGATASAPRVVELNSIPDRNQRGKLKANFVNVAIPLLRSLTRTPSDFAYFRLEGARSGAPKPSAGFQKLHAGAINSLSFIELLEKMNWYEGAAYKENNVTPRIQYLRDLIGTGRHASPENSDFAEVAVLLPTPKSKATRTITVPGIDWPVPLVTRNRRDGRHDITGTDRKHAYALENIAAGNPSTVIKPEDWKEFGDQLGGKFSNLELPEPFDLDPMVAQARGAVLLTLFDDRDPEKTPGLRAPGEWTPPNFENGEVGVALAFNSPHRPINEGQEIYQWRVHVPAKEYAISIDAAEVEDS
;
A
#
# COMPACT_ATOMS: atom_id res chain seq x y z
N MET A 1 19.02 30.10 -22.45
CA MET A 1 19.37 28.78 -21.90
C MET A 1 18.13 27.89 -21.80
N THR A 2 17.04 28.32 -21.18
CA THR A 2 15.75 27.56 -21.15
C THR A 2 15.25 27.16 -22.54
N ASN A 3 15.24 28.11 -23.49
CA ASN A 3 14.85 27.84 -24.88
C ASN A 3 15.74 26.79 -25.58
N ARG A 4 16.98 26.61 -25.11
CA ARG A 4 17.95 25.68 -25.69
C ARG A 4 17.79 24.26 -25.14
N PHE A 5 17.43 24.14 -23.87
CA PHE A 5 17.10 22.85 -23.27
C PHE A 5 15.76 22.33 -23.79
N GLU A 6 14.77 23.19 -23.99
CA GLU A 6 13.52 22.84 -24.66
C GLU A 6 13.76 22.34 -26.10
N GLU A 7 14.57 23.05 -26.90
CA GLU A 7 14.97 22.60 -28.26
C GLU A 7 15.65 21.22 -28.25
N LEU A 8 16.58 20.98 -27.31
CA LEU A 8 17.27 19.70 -27.17
C LEU A 8 16.31 18.59 -26.69
N HIS A 9 15.44 18.88 -25.75
CA HIS A 9 14.46 17.93 -25.21
C HIS A 9 13.49 17.45 -26.28
N GLU A 10 12.88 18.36 -27.04
CA GLU A 10 11.97 18.02 -28.14
C GLU A 10 12.67 17.18 -29.22
N ALA A 11 13.90 17.57 -29.60
CA ALA A 11 14.68 16.81 -30.58
C ALA A 11 15.07 15.40 -30.07
N LEU A 12 15.35 15.26 -28.77
CA LEU A 12 15.61 13.96 -28.14
C LEU A 12 14.35 13.09 -28.10
N LEU A 13 13.17 13.63 -27.78
CA LEU A 13 11.90 12.89 -27.81
C LEU A 13 11.60 12.33 -29.20
N ASP A 14 11.90 13.10 -30.24
CA ASP A 14 11.69 12.66 -31.61
C ASP A 14 12.68 11.58 -32.08
N GLU A 15 13.95 11.70 -31.69
CA GLU A 15 15.01 10.75 -32.08
C GLU A 15 15.07 9.49 -31.21
N LEU A 16 14.76 9.59 -29.92
CA LEU A 16 14.87 8.52 -28.91
C LEU A 16 13.54 7.83 -28.62
N ARG A 17 12.87 7.36 -29.67
CA ARG A 17 11.65 6.56 -29.54
C ARG A 17 12.00 5.12 -29.17
N LEU A 18 11.44 4.63 -28.06
CA LEU A 18 11.67 3.26 -27.56
C LEU A 18 11.31 2.17 -28.58
N GLU A 19 10.33 2.43 -29.46
CA GLU A 19 9.92 1.55 -30.56
C GLU A 19 10.98 1.41 -31.67
N ARG A 20 12.00 2.27 -31.68
CA ARG A 20 13.06 2.34 -32.70
C ARG A 20 14.46 2.21 -32.09
N ILE A 21 14.63 1.37 -31.08
CA ILE A 21 15.86 1.26 -30.27
C ILE A 21 17.10 0.70 -30.99
N ARG A 22 17.06 0.57 -32.33
CA ARG A 22 18.19 0.10 -33.15
C ARG A 22 19.35 1.10 -33.09
N LEU A 23 20.29 0.86 -32.18
CA LEU A 23 21.52 1.64 -32.02
C LEU A 23 22.43 1.44 -33.25
N LEU A 24 22.41 2.38 -34.21
CA LEU A 24 23.23 2.27 -35.43
C LEU A 24 23.97 3.55 -35.81
N LYS A 25 23.65 4.71 -35.23
CA LYS A 25 24.29 5.99 -35.53
C LYS A 25 24.44 6.84 -34.25
N PRO A 26 25.54 7.60 -34.09
CA PRO A 26 25.74 8.50 -32.97
C PRO A 26 24.57 9.48 -32.81
N LEU A 27 24.17 9.75 -31.57
CA LEU A 27 23.05 10.64 -31.24
C LEU A 27 23.27 12.05 -31.78
N LEU A 28 24.47 12.60 -31.56
CA LEU A 28 24.86 13.93 -32.05
C LEU A 28 24.68 14.06 -33.56
N TRP A 29 25.13 13.05 -34.32
CA TRP A 29 24.96 13.03 -35.77
C TRP A 29 23.49 13.02 -36.19
N ARG A 30 22.62 12.34 -35.43
CA ARG A 30 21.18 12.29 -35.72
C ARG A 30 20.50 13.63 -35.44
N LEU A 31 20.81 14.26 -34.31
CA LEU A 31 20.29 15.58 -33.96
C LEU A 31 20.66 16.63 -35.03
N GLU A 32 21.91 16.62 -35.50
CA GLU A 32 22.38 17.53 -36.55
C GLU A 32 21.71 17.32 -37.93
N ASN A 33 21.38 16.08 -38.30
CA ASN A 33 20.93 15.76 -39.67
C ASN A 33 19.42 15.58 -39.82
N ASN A 34 18.68 15.31 -38.75
CA ASN A 34 17.24 15.06 -38.81
C ASN A 34 16.36 16.19 -38.24
N GLN A 35 16.91 17.07 -37.39
CA GLN A 35 16.13 18.01 -36.58
C GLN A 35 16.60 19.48 -36.71
N ASP A 36 17.57 19.79 -37.58
CA ASP A 36 18.21 21.12 -37.68
C ASP A 36 18.81 21.65 -36.35
N VAL A 37 18.98 20.78 -35.34
CA VAL A 37 19.58 21.12 -34.05
C VAL A 37 21.08 20.81 -34.10
N VAL A 38 21.90 21.86 -34.16
CA VAL A 38 23.36 21.74 -34.05
C VAL A 38 23.72 21.53 -32.58
N ALA A 39 23.97 20.30 -32.14
CA ALA A 39 24.40 20.00 -30.77
C ALA A 39 25.82 19.41 -30.77
N ASP A 40 26.62 19.74 -29.76
CA ASP A 40 27.93 19.12 -29.54
C ASP A 40 28.02 18.44 -28.16
N VAL A 41 29.15 17.76 -27.90
CA VAL A 41 29.37 17.06 -26.63
C VAL A 41 29.33 18.01 -25.43
N GLY A 42 29.75 19.27 -25.61
CA GLY A 42 29.71 20.29 -24.55
C GLY A 42 28.30 20.73 -24.22
N GLU A 43 27.47 20.99 -25.23
CA GLU A 43 26.05 21.34 -25.05
C GLU A 43 25.26 20.18 -24.43
N LEU A 44 25.50 18.93 -24.85
CA LEU A 44 24.90 17.76 -24.21
C LEU A 44 25.39 17.57 -22.76
N ARG A 45 26.66 17.86 -22.46
CA ARG A 45 27.17 17.84 -21.07
C ARG A 45 26.42 18.83 -20.21
N GLU A 46 26.26 20.06 -20.69
CA GLU A 46 25.54 21.10 -19.97
C GLU A 46 24.05 20.74 -19.80
N PHE A 47 23.42 20.18 -20.83
CA PHE A 47 22.05 19.67 -20.76
C PHE A 47 21.88 18.56 -19.70
N VAL A 48 22.74 17.53 -19.70
CA VAL A 48 22.66 16.41 -18.74
C VAL A 48 22.99 16.87 -17.31
N THR A 49 23.90 17.84 -17.15
CA THR A 49 24.32 18.30 -15.82
C THR A 49 23.39 19.34 -15.22
N ALA A 50 22.94 20.33 -15.99
CA ALA A 50 22.17 21.48 -15.51
C ALA A 50 20.68 21.45 -15.88
N GLY A 51 20.24 20.54 -16.74
CA GLY A 51 18.84 20.33 -17.08
C GLY A 51 18.01 19.79 -15.91
N SER A 52 16.73 20.12 -15.89
CA SER A 52 15.77 19.52 -14.96
C SER A 52 15.59 18.02 -15.23
N GLU A 53 15.12 17.27 -14.24
CA GLU A 53 14.86 15.83 -14.39
C GLU A 53 13.94 15.55 -15.58
N ALA A 54 12.85 16.31 -15.74
CA ALA A 54 11.91 16.13 -16.85
C ALA A 54 12.57 16.31 -18.23
N GLU A 55 13.49 17.27 -18.36
CA GLU A 55 14.19 17.54 -19.62
C GLU A 55 15.16 16.39 -19.98
N VAL A 56 15.89 15.87 -18.99
CA VAL A 56 16.95 14.86 -19.19
C VAL A 56 16.40 13.44 -19.25
N GLN A 57 15.21 13.19 -18.67
CA GLN A 57 14.60 11.87 -18.53
C GLN A 57 14.49 11.05 -19.83
N PRO A 58 14.13 11.61 -21.01
CA PRO A 58 14.03 10.81 -22.23
C PRO A 58 15.35 10.16 -22.64
N LEU A 59 16.46 10.87 -22.44
CA LEU A 59 17.79 10.36 -22.73
C LEU A 59 18.18 9.24 -21.76
N ILE A 60 17.94 9.45 -20.46
CA ILE A 60 18.27 8.49 -19.40
C ILE A 60 17.44 7.21 -19.54
N ALA A 61 16.13 7.34 -19.72
CA ALA A 61 15.21 6.22 -19.90
C ALA A 61 15.55 5.39 -21.15
N PHE A 62 15.95 6.06 -22.25
CA PHE A 62 16.38 5.38 -23.46
C PHE A 62 17.68 4.58 -23.25
N ILE A 63 18.67 5.17 -22.59
CA ILE A 63 19.96 4.51 -22.29
C ILE A 63 19.73 3.30 -21.37
N ASP A 64 18.95 3.46 -20.31
CA ASP A 64 18.60 2.39 -19.38
C ASP A 64 17.87 1.23 -20.09
N LYS A 65 16.87 1.55 -20.92
CA LYS A 65 16.16 0.54 -21.72
C LYS A 65 17.09 -0.16 -22.70
N ALA A 66 17.97 0.57 -23.37
CA ALA A 66 18.94 -0.01 -24.30
C ALA A 66 19.94 -0.95 -23.61
N CYS A 67 20.29 -0.67 -22.35
CA CYS A 67 21.18 -1.52 -21.56
C CYS A 67 20.50 -2.81 -21.07
N SER A 68 19.19 -2.78 -20.81
CA SER A 68 18.43 -3.92 -20.26
C SER A 68 17.88 -4.90 -21.30
N LEU A 69 17.98 -4.62 -22.60
CA LEU A 69 17.45 -5.48 -23.66
C LEU A 69 18.37 -6.67 -24.00
N GLU A 70 17.77 -7.85 -24.13
CA GLU A 70 18.37 -9.07 -24.71
C GLU A 70 17.92 -9.29 -26.17
N GLY A 71 18.74 -9.92 -27.02
CA GLY A 71 18.31 -10.41 -28.35
C GLY A 71 18.16 -9.38 -29.49
N ASP A 72 17.37 -9.73 -30.51
CA ASP A 72 17.36 -9.21 -31.90
C ASP A 72 17.16 -7.69 -32.12
N ASN A 73 16.85 -6.92 -31.07
CA ASN A 73 16.64 -5.46 -31.16
C ASN A 73 17.94 -4.64 -31.12
N ILE A 74 18.97 -5.17 -30.46
CA ILE A 74 20.29 -4.55 -30.32
C ILE A 74 21.33 -5.66 -30.52
N LYS A 75 22.18 -5.56 -31.56
CA LYS A 75 23.26 -6.54 -31.81
C LYS A 75 24.59 -6.00 -31.29
N PRO A 76 24.92 -6.22 -30.00
CA PRO A 76 26.21 -5.82 -29.49
C PRO A 76 27.33 -6.56 -30.21
N VAL A 77 28.44 -5.88 -30.44
CA VAL A 77 29.62 -6.46 -31.11
C VAL A 77 30.32 -7.48 -30.19
N THR A 78 30.03 -7.41 -28.89
CA THR A 78 30.55 -8.27 -27.83
C THR A 78 29.38 -8.92 -27.09
N ASP A 79 29.54 -10.18 -26.69
CA ASP A 79 28.53 -11.00 -25.97
C ASP A 79 28.39 -10.53 -24.50
N THR A 80 28.06 -9.25 -24.30
CA THR A 80 27.90 -8.61 -22.99
C THR A 80 26.54 -8.95 -22.42
N SER A 81 26.44 -9.31 -21.13
CA SER A 81 25.13 -9.52 -20.49
C SER A 81 24.31 -8.23 -20.43
N ALA A 82 22.98 -8.34 -20.39
CA ALA A 82 22.11 -7.18 -20.15
C ALA A 82 22.46 -6.51 -18.81
N SER A 83 22.28 -5.19 -18.75
CA SER A 83 22.52 -4.35 -17.55
C SER A 83 23.95 -4.42 -16.98
N SER A 84 24.93 -4.94 -17.74
CA SER A 84 26.34 -4.98 -17.30
C SER A 84 27.05 -3.64 -17.48
N ALA A 85 28.14 -3.42 -16.74
CA ALA A 85 28.98 -2.24 -16.92
C ALA A 85 29.62 -2.19 -18.32
N GLU A 86 29.92 -3.36 -18.92
CA GLU A 86 30.39 -3.43 -20.31
C GLU A 86 29.28 -3.06 -21.29
N ARG A 87 28.04 -3.51 -21.04
CA ARG A 87 26.86 -3.18 -21.85
C ARG A 87 26.58 -1.67 -21.84
N MET A 88 26.62 -1.05 -20.66
CA MET A 88 26.50 0.40 -20.52
C MET A 88 27.54 1.15 -21.34
N THR A 89 28.80 0.72 -21.22
CA THR A 89 29.92 1.32 -21.96
C THR A 89 29.69 1.21 -23.47
N TRP A 90 29.27 0.04 -23.95
CA TRP A 90 28.98 -0.20 -25.35
C TRP A 90 27.78 0.63 -25.87
N VAL A 91 26.70 0.77 -25.10
CA VAL A 91 25.54 1.61 -25.48
C VAL A 91 25.96 3.08 -25.61
N LEU A 92 26.73 3.60 -24.66
CA LEU A 92 27.24 4.97 -24.72
C LEU A 92 28.18 5.18 -25.91
N GLU A 93 29.00 4.19 -26.27
CA GLU A 93 29.81 4.22 -27.49
C GLU A 93 28.95 4.30 -28.76
N GLN A 94 27.88 3.51 -28.86
CA GLN A 94 26.99 3.55 -30.03
C GLN A 94 26.27 4.89 -30.17
N LEU A 95 25.97 5.55 -29.05
CA LEU A 95 25.36 6.88 -29.02
C LEU A 95 26.38 8.01 -29.20
N GLY A 96 27.68 7.74 -29.13
CA GLY A 96 28.73 8.76 -29.16
C GLY A 96 28.80 9.61 -27.88
N LEU A 97 28.36 9.04 -26.75
CA LEU A 97 28.26 9.71 -25.44
C LEU A 97 29.27 9.18 -24.42
N THR A 98 30.30 8.43 -24.84
CA THR A 98 31.29 7.82 -23.95
C THR A 98 31.95 8.83 -23.00
N GLU A 99 32.17 10.07 -23.45
CA GLU A 99 32.77 11.14 -22.64
C GLU A 99 31.86 11.71 -21.54
N LEU A 100 30.55 11.42 -21.61
CA LEU A 100 29.51 11.85 -20.66
C LEU A 100 29.15 10.74 -19.67
N ARG A 101 29.88 9.62 -19.67
CA ARG A 101 29.57 8.43 -18.88
C ARG A 101 29.35 8.75 -17.40
N SER A 102 30.21 9.57 -16.80
CA SER A 102 30.10 9.92 -15.39
C SER A 102 28.86 10.77 -15.10
N GLU A 103 28.58 11.76 -15.92
CA GLU A 103 27.39 12.62 -15.80
C GLU A 103 26.09 11.85 -16.02
N ILE A 104 26.07 10.95 -17.00
CA ILE A 104 24.92 10.09 -17.28
C ILE A 104 24.71 9.10 -16.13
N LEU A 105 25.76 8.43 -15.64
CA LEU A 105 25.64 7.51 -14.50
C LEU A 105 25.12 8.21 -13.24
N ASN A 106 25.52 9.47 -12.98
CA ASN A 106 25.00 10.25 -11.86
C ASN A 106 23.50 10.62 -11.99
N ARG A 107 22.95 10.58 -13.21
CA ARG A 107 21.53 10.84 -13.52
C ARG A 107 20.72 9.57 -13.76
N MET A 108 21.39 8.43 -13.94
CA MET A 108 20.71 7.16 -14.10
C MET A 108 20.08 6.73 -12.77
N PRO A 109 18.87 6.15 -12.80
CA PRO A 109 18.32 5.53 -11.61
C PRO A 109 19.25 4.39 -11.21
N GLU A 110 19.97 4.51 -10.09
CA GLU A 110 20.48 3.31 -9.44
C GLU A 110 19.24 2.46 -9.08
N PRO A 111 19.26 1.13 -9.27
CA PRO A 111 18.23 0.27 -8.70
C PRO A 111 18.41 0.33 -7.18
N ASP A 112 17.86 1.37 -6.56
CA ASP A 112 17.98 1.63 -5.15
C ASP A 112 17.44 0.42 -4.38
N PRO A 113 18.23 -0.32 -3.60
CA PRO A 113 17.74 -0.78 -2.32
C PRO A 113 17.58 0.48 -1.47
N MET A 114 16.41 1.09 -1.60
CA MET A 114 16.16 2.39 -1.02
C MET A 114 15.99 2.31 0.48
N VAL A 115 16.99 2.83 1.19
CA VAL A 115 17.13 2.79 2.64
C VAL A 115 18.03 3.97 3.03
N ILE A 116 17.88 4.61 4.20
CA ILE A 116 18.89 4.69 5.30
C ILE A 116 18.37 5.55 6.49
N VAL A 117 18.09 4.85 7.58
CA VAL A 117 17.68 5.36 8.89
C VAL A 117 18.79 5.30 9.96
N ASP A 118 18.66 6.19 10.97
CA ASP A 118 19.28 6.33 12.31
C ASP A 118 20.41 7.36 12.48
N GLU A 119 20.35 8.18 13.54
CA GLU A 119 21.22 9.37 13.74
C GLU A 119 22.69 9.04 14.02
N GLU A 120 23.01 7.79 14.37
CA GLU A 120 24.36 7.28 14.61
C GLU A 120 24.57 5.91 13.93
N PHE A 121 24.55 5.88 12.60
CA PHE A 121 24.82 4.64 11.84
C PHE A 121 26.30 4.22 11.95
N GLN A 122 26.57 3.14 12.68
CA GLN A 122 27.87 2.46 12.66
C GLN A 122 27.84 1.28 11.67
N ASP A 123 28.53 1.44 10.55
CA ASP A 123 28.61 0.39 9.52
C ASP A 123 29.50 -0.78 9.98
N TRP A 124 28.92 -1.74 10.69
CA TRP A 124 29.64 -2.89 11.25
C TRP A 124 29.61 -4.12 10.34
N TYR A 125 28.53 -4.33 9.58
CA TYR A 125 28.34 -5.52 8.74
C TYR A 125 28.72 -5.25 7.28
N THR A 126 30.02 -5.06 7.06
CA THR A 126 30.58 -4.80 5.72
C THR A 126 30.71 -6.10 4.89
N PRO A 127 30.89 -6.01 3.56
CA PRO A 127 31.20 -7.18 2.73
C PRO A 127 32.43 -7.96 3.22
N GLU A 128 33.41 -7.30 3.84
CA GLU A 128 34.56 -7.98 4.44
C GLU A 128 34.15 -8.81 5.66
N VAL A 129 33.27 -8.30 6.53
CA VAL A 129 32.76 -9.03 7.69
C VAL A 129 31.93 -10.23 7.26
N GLU A 130 31.04 -10.03 6.29
CA GLU A 130 30.28 -11.11 5.66
C GLU A 130 31.22 -12.20 5.08
N ASN A 131 32.26 -11.81 4.36
CA ASN A 131 33.19 -12.78 3.75
C ASN A 131 34.09 -13.50 4.75
N ARG A 132 34.26 -12.99 5.98
CA ARG A 132 35.00 -13.70 7.04
C ARG A 132 34.28 -14.95 7.50
N ASN A 133 32.94 -14.92 7.55
CA ASN A 133 32.13 -16.05 7.96
C ASN A 133 30.78 -16.04 7.25
N ALA A 134 30.59 -16.97 6.31
CA ALA A 134 29.38 -17.09 5.50
C ALA A 134 28.95 -18.56 5.31
N ASN A 135 29.11 -19.41 6.33
CA ASN A 135 28.87 -20.84 6.18
C ASN A 135 27.38 -21.11 5.88
N PHE A 136 26.48 -20.63 6.73
CA PHE A 136 25.04 -20.84 6.53
C PHE A 136 24.53 -20.11 5.29
N TRP A 137 25.02 -18.90 5.02
CA TRP A 137 24.66 -18.18 3.80
C TRP A 137 25.08 -18.92 2.52
N ASN A 138 26.33 -19.40 2.45
CA ASN A 138 26.83 -20.15 1.28
C ASN A 138 26.06 -21.46 1.07
N ASP A 139 25.64 -22.11 2.16
CA ASP A 139 24.83 -23.32 2.11
C ASP A 139 23.44 -23.02 1.56
N TYR A 140 22.82 -21.94 2.02
CA TYR A 140 21.53 -21.48 1.51
C TYR A 140 21.58 -21.05 0.03
N VAL A 141 22.65 -20.38 -0.42
CA VAL A 141 22.88 -20.05 -1.84
C VAL A 141 22.91 -21.31 -2.71
N ARG A 142 23.49 -22.42 -2.23
CA ARG A 142 23.46 -23.69 -2.96
C ARG A 142 22.05 -24.25 -3.08
N VAL A 143 21.21 -24.08 -2.06
CA VAL A 143 19.79 -24.47 -2.12
C VAL A 143 19.02 -23.62 -3.14
N LEU A 144 19.19 -22.29 -3.11
CA LEU A 144 18.53 -21.38 -4.06
C LEU A 144 18.89 -21.66 -5.52
N ASN A 145 20.19 -21.85 -5.81
CA ASN A 145 20.65 -22.21 -7.16
C ASN A 145 19.99 -23.51 -7.66
N LYS A 146 19.89 -24.52 -6.79
CA LYS A 146 19.28 -25.81 -7.14
C LYS A 146 17.76 -25.71 -7.34
N LYS A 147 17.09 -24.77 -6.67
CA LYS A 147 15.68 -24.41 -6.92
C LYS A 147 15.49 -23.60 -8.21
N GLY A 148 16.55 -23.38 -9.00
CA GLY A 148 16.48 -22.67 -10.26
C GLY A 148 16.33 -21.15 -10.13
N TRP A 149 16.69 -20.57 -8.98
CA TRP A 149 16.74 -19.12 -8.82
C TRP A 149 17.85 -18.53 -9.67
N GLY A 150 17.55 -17.45 -10.41
CA GLY A 150 18.54 -16.71 -11.19
C GLY A 150 19.60 -16.05 -10.30
N ALA A 151 20.82 -15.91 -10.83
CA ALA A 151 21.93 -15.29 -10.12
C ALA A 151 21.62 -13.86 -9.64
N GLU A 152 20.88 -13.09 -10.43
CA GLU A 152 20.42 -11.75 -10.06
C GLU A 152 19.46 -11.78 -8.87
N SER A 153 18.48 -12.69 -8.84
CA SER A 153 17.56 -12.83 -7.70
C SER A 153 18.30 -13.21 -6.42
N ILE A 154 19.29 -14.11 -6.50
CA ILE A 154 20.13 -14.48 -5.35
C ILE A 154 20.95 -13.27 -4.87
N LYS A 155 21.54 -12.49 -5.79
CA LYS A 155 22.27 -11.26 -5.46
C LYS A 155 21.35 -10.24 -4.79
N THR A 156 20.13 -10.04 -5.29
CA THR A 156 19.15 -9.14 -4.67
C THR A 156 18.80 -9.56 -3.24
N VAL A 157 18.55 -10.86 -3.01
CA VAL A 157 18.30 -11.38 -1.65
C VAL A 157 19.53 -11.18 -0.76
N ASN A 158 20.73 -11.41 -1.29
CA ASN A 158 21.99 -11.21 -0.57
C ASN A 158 22.14 -9.76 -0.08
N ASP A 159 22.01 -8.82 -1.01
CA ASP A 159 22.24 -7.40 -0.75
C ASP A 159 21.17 -6.84 0.17
N GLN A 160 19.90 -7.21 -0.01
CA GLN A 160 18.83 -6.81 0.91
C GLN A 160 19.01 -7.40 2.31
N ALA A 161 19.44 -8.66 2.43
CA ALA A 161 19.70 -9.25 3.73
C ALA A 161 20.89 -8.57 4.42
N ARG A 162 21.94 -8.20 3.67
CA ARG A 162 23.05 -7.39 4.19
C ARG A 162 22.56 -6.05 4.70
N GLU A 163 21.70 -5.36 3.97
CA GLU A 163 21.12 -4.09 4.42
C GLU A 163 20.34 -4.24 5.72
N VAL A 164 19.57 -5.31 5.90
CA VAL A 164 18.90 -5.59 7.18
C VAL A 164 19.92 -5.80 8.31
N LEU A 165 20.99 -6.57 8.08
CA LEU A 165 22.04 -6.83 9.07
C LEU A 165 22.78 -5.55 9.48
N ARG A 166 23.03 -4.65 8.53
CA ARG A 166 23.65 -3.34 8.80
C ARG A 166 22.80 -2.46 9.73
N ARG A 167 21.49 -2.72 9.89
CA ARG A 167 20.58 -1.95 10.77
C ARG A 167 20.38 -2.51 12.16
N ILE A 168 20.86 -3.72 12.40
CA ILE A 168 20.85 -4.30 13.74
C ILE A 168 22.24 -4.19 14.36
N GLU A 169 22.36 -4.32 15.66
CA GLU A 169 23.65 -4.15 16.35
C GLU A 169 24.67 -5.26 16.06
N ASP A 170 25.96 -4.93 16.18
CA ASP A 170 27.03 -5.93 16.20
C ASP A 170 26.85 -6.85 17.42
N PRO A 171 26.70 -8.17 17.23
CA PRO A 171 26.50 -9.10 18.34
C PRO A 171 27.68 -9.09 19.34
N THR A 172 28.86 -8.65 18.91
CA THR A 172 30.09 -8.59 19.72
C THR A 172 30.30 -7.25 20.45
N ALA A 173 29.44 -6.24 20.20
CA ALA A 173 29.60 -4.92 20.80
C ALA A 173 29.49 -4.94 22.33
N GLU A 174 30.38 -4.22 23.01
CA GLU A 174 30.36 -4.10 24.48
C GLU A 174 29.11 -3.34 24.95
N HIS A 175 28.81 -2.22 24.28
CA HIS A 175 27.59 -1.45 24.45
C HIS A 175 26.59 -1.87 23.38
N TYR A 176 25.34 -2.12 23.77
CA TYR A 176 24.36 -2.73 22.87
C TYR A 176 23.02 -2.04 22.99
N VAL A 177 22.46 -1.63 21.86
CA VAL A 177 21.16 -0.98 21.77
C VAL A 177 20.14 -1.96 21.17
N SER A 178 19.03 -2.19 21.88
CA SER A 178 17.94 -2.99 21.32
C SER A 178 17.24 -2.20 20.21
N SER A 179 17.33 -2.68 18.97
CA SER A 179 16.67 -2.03 17.84
C SER A 179 15.28 -2.62 17.58
N ARG A 180 14.45 -1.79 16.97
CA ARG A 180 13.12 -2.14 16.46
C ARG A 180 12.98 -1.52 15.09
N GLY A 181 12.87 -2.38 14.08
CA GLY A 181 12.69 -1.96 12.71
C GLY A 181 11.65 -2.79 11.96
N LEU A 182 11.33 -2.32 10.76
CA LEU A 182 10.34 -2.92 9.89
C LEU A 182 10.96 -3.18 8.51
N VAL A 183 10.72 -4.37 7.98
CA VAL A 183 11.06 -4.76 6.61
C VAL A 183 9.76 -5.01 5.85
N VAL A 184 9.59 -4.25 4.78
CA VAL A 184 8.37 -4.22 3.98
C VAL A 184 8.65 -4.80 2.61
N GLY A 185 8.20 -6.04 2.41
CA GLY A 185 8.23 -6.70 1.10
C GLY A 185 6.94 -6.50 0.32
N TYR A 186 6.83 -7.11 -0.86
CA TYR A 186 5.54 -7.19 -1.56
C TYR A 186 4.77 -8.44 -1.10
N VAL A 187 3.48 -8.52 -1.44
CA VAL A 187 2.64 -9.69 -1.14
C VAL A 187 3.16 -10.90 -1.93
N GLN A 188 3.48 -12.02 -1.27
CA GLN A 188 4.02 -13.22 -1.95
C GLN A 188 5.34 -13.02 -2.74
N SER A 189 6.14 -12.00 -2.41
CA SER A 189 7.40 -11.70 -3.11
C SER A 189 8.64 -12.45 -2.60
N GLY A 190 8.44 -13.48 -1.77
CA GLY A 190 9.55 -14.22 -1.18
C GLY A 190 10.16 -13.58 0.07
N LYS A 191 9.39 -12.84 0.88
CA LYS A 191 9.83 -12.33 2.21
C LYS A 191 10.50 -13.39 3.07
N THR A 192 9.97 -14.62 3.05
CA THR A 192 10.56 -15.76 3.74
C THR A 192 11.97 -16.07 3.25
N ALA A 193 12.25 -15.94 1.94
CA ALA A 193 13.60 -16.14 1.43
C ALA A 193 14.57 -15.09 1.99
N ASN A 194 14.11 -13.84 2.11
CA ASN A 194 14.89 -12.75 2.67
C ASN A 194 15.12 -12.93 4.18
N PHE A 195 14.11 -13.24 4.98
CA PHE A 195 14.33 -13.43 6.41
C PHE A 195 15.13 -14.71 6.72
N THR A 196 15.05 -15.75 5.87
CA THR A 196 15.93 -16.92 5.96
C THR A 196 17.38 -16.53 5.69
N ALA A 197 17.62 -15.65 4.71
CA ALA A 197 18.95 -15.08 4.45
C ALA A 197 19.45 -14.25 5.65
N VAL A 198 18.59 -13.42 6.24
CA VAL A 198 18.90 -12.64 7.44
C VAL A 198 19.23 -13.55 8.63
N ALA A 199 18.45 -14.60 8.87
CA ALA A 199 18.73 -15.58 9.92
C ALA A 199 20.07 -16.29 9.69
N ALA A 200 20.34 -16.75 8.45
CA ALA A 200 21.62 -17.38 8.09
C ALA A 200 22.81 -16.46 8.38
N LYS A 201 22.76 -15.22 7.86
CA LYS A 201 23.80 -14.20 8.04
C LYS A 201 23.97 -13.78 9.50
N ALA A 202 22.88 -13.67 10.26
CA ALA A 202 22.93 -13.35 11.68
C ALA A 202 23.59 -14.46 12.50
N ILE A 203 23.29 -15.73 12.22
CA ILE A 203 23.94 -16.86 12.88
C ILE A 203 25.45 -16.87 12.56
N ASP A 204 25.80 -16.67 11.29
CA ASP A 204 27.19 -16.52 10.85
C ASP A 204 27.90 -15.33 11.54
N ALA A 205 27.18 -14.22 11.77
CA ALA A 205 27.72 -13.02 12.41
C ALA A 205 27.91 -13.11 13.94
N GLY A 206 27.21 -14.02 14.63
CA GLY A 206 27.35 -14.17 16.08
C GLY A 206 26.06 -14.21 16.89
N TYR A 207 24.89 -14.14 16.26
CA TYR A 207 23.62 -14.30 16.94
C TYR A 207 23.42 -15.76 17.40
N ARG A 208 23.05 -15.95 18.67
CA ARG A 208 22.97 -17.29 19.32
C ARG A 208 21.60 -17.66 19.85
N LEU A 209 20.65 -16.73 19.78
CA LEU A 209 19.23 -17.01 19.92
C LEU A 209 18.48 -16.39 18.75
N VAL A 210 17.79 -17.20 17.96
CA VAL A 210 16.93 -16.74 16.86
C VAL A 210 15.50 -17.20 17.14
N ILE A 211 14.58 -16.25 17.26
CA ILE A 211 13.16 -16.52 17.48
C ILE A 211 12.39 -15.99 16.28
N ILE A 212 11.63 -16.87 15.64
CA ILE A 212 10.80 -16.54 14.49
C ILE A 212 9.35 -16.65 14.95
N LEU A 213 8.69 -15.50 15.05
CA LEU A 213 7.26 -15.41 15.35
C LEU A 213 6.50 -15.59 14.03
N ALA A 214 5.95 -16.78 13.83
CA ALA A 214 5.16 -17.13 12.65
C ALA A 214 3.69 -16.68 12.81
N GLY A 215 2.81 -17.13 11.90
CA GLY A 215 1.37 -16.83 11.98
C GLY A 215 0.67 -17.32 13.27
N THR A 216 -0.62 -17.03 13.39
CA THR A 216 -1.44 -17.42 14.56
C THR A 216 -1.92 -18.88 14.53
N LEU A 217 -1.83 -19.52 13.36
CA LEU A 217 -2.33 -20.87 13.09
C LEU A 217 -1.18 -21.88 12.99
N ASP A 218 -1.44 -23.12 13.41
CA ASP A 218 -0.42 -24.18 13.40
C ASP A 218 0.05 -24.53 11.99
N ASN A 219 -0.82 -24.51 10.98
CA ASN A 219 -0.42 -24.77 9.59
C ASN A 219 0.61 -23.75 9.07
N LEU A 220 0.44 -22.47 9.38
CA LEU A 220 1.36 -21.40 8.99
C LEU A 220 2.71 -21.57 9.68
N ARG A 221 2.70 -21.83 10.98
CA ARG A 221 3.91 -22.12 11.76
C ARG A 221 4.64 -23.35 11.24
N ASN A 222 3.90 -24.43 10.93
CA ASN A 222 4.47 -25.67 10.39
C ASN A 222 5.11 -25.44 9.02
N GLN A 223 4.49 -24.62 8.15
CA GLN A 223 5.07 -24.26 6.85
C GLN A 223 6.39 -23.51 7.01
N THR A 224 6.43 -22.48 7.86
CA THR A 224 7.67 -21.72 8.15
C THR A 224 8.75 -22.62 8.73
N GLN A 225 8.42 -23.49 9.68
CA GLN A 225 9.35 -24.46 10.27
C GLN A 225 9.89 -25.43 9.21
N ARG A 226 9.01 -26.03 8.38
CA ARG A 226 9.40 -26.95 7.31
C ARG A 226 10.39 -26.33 6.35
N ARG A 227 10.12 -25.08 5.95
CA ARG A 227 11.00 -24.35 5.04
C ARG A 227 12.36 -24.08 5.66
N LEU A 228 12.42 -23.64 6.91
CA LEU A 228 13.68 -23.38 7.59
C LEU A 228 14.47 -24.66 7.88
N ASP A 229 13.79 -25.75 8.23
CA ASP A 229 14.43 -27.07 8.39
C ASP A 229 15.12 -27.50 7.07
N LYS A 230 14.41 -27.37 5.93
CA LYS A 230 14.94 -27.71 4.60
C LYS A 230 16.07 -26.79 4.14
N GLU A 231 15.88 -25.48 4.27
CA GLU A 231 16.72 -24.48 3.59
C GLU A 231 17.86 -23.94 4.46
N LEU A 232 17.76 -24.01 5.80
CA LEU A 232 18.71 -23.38 6.72
C LEU A 232 19.22 -24.28 7.85
N PHE A 233 18.36 -25.05 8.54
CA PHE A 233 18.80 -25.78 9.73
C PHE A 233 19.49 -27.10 9.39
N GLY A 234 19.06 -27.74 8.31
CA GLY A 234 19.70 -28.93 7.77
C GLY A 234 19.44 -30.20 8.59
N ARG A 235 19.92 -31.32 8.04
CA ARG A 235 19.64 -32.67 8.60
C ARG A 235 20.20 -32.79 9.99
N GLU A 236 21.34 -32.16 10.22
CA GLU A 236 22.07 -32.14 11.49
C GLU A 236 21.21 -31.59 12.62
N ALA A 237 20.50 -30.48 12.39
CA ALA A 237 19.61 -29.87 13.39
C ALA A 237 18.27 -30.62 13.51
N VAL A 238 17.79 -31.25 12.43
CA VAL A 238 16.58 -32.10 12.48
C VAL A 238 16.81 -33.33 13.34
N LEU A 239 17.92 -34.04 13.11
CA LEU A 239 18.29 -35.22 13.88
C LEU A 239 18.77 -34.87 15.29
N ASP A 240 19.35 -33.69 15.52
CA ASP A 240 19.89 -33.26 16.82
C ASP A 240 20.82 -34.33 17.46
N GLY A 241 21.66 -34.95 16.63
CA GLY A 241 22.59 -36.01 17.04
C GLY A 241 21.96 -37.40 17.24
N ARG A 242 20.68 -37.59 16.92
CA ARG A 242 20.00 -38.90 16.95
C ARG A 242 20.39 -39.76 15.74
N ASP A 243 20.43 -41.07 15.95
CA ASP A 243 20.60 -42.05 14.88
C ASP A 243 19.24 -42.30 14.22
N GLU A 244 19.13 -41.90 12.95
CA GLU A 244 17.93 -42.02 12.14
C GLU A 244 17.34 -43.43 12.14
N ASN A 245 18.19 -44.46 12.11
CA ASN A 245 17.78 -45.86 12.07
C ASN A 245 17.25 -46.39 13.42
N LYS A 246 17.26 -45.57 14.48
CA LYS A 246 16.89 -45.96 15.84
C LYS A 246 15.82 -45.07 16.47
N LEU A 247 15.15 -44.24 15.68
CA LEU A 247 14.07 -43.39 16.18
C LEU A 247 12.89 -44.23 16.67
N SER A 248 12.36 -43.90 17.84
CA SER A 248 11.17 -44.54 18.43
C SER A 248 9.86 -44.02 17.82
N ASP A 249 8.75 -44.78 17.93
CA ASP A 249 7.40 -44.35 17.50
C ASP A 249 6.99 -42.98 18.05
N ARG A 250 7.47 -42.62 19.25
CA ARG A 250 7.20 -41.33 19.87
C ARG A 250 7.99 -40.20 19.19
N GLU A 251 9.23 -40.45 18.81
CA GLU A 251 10.08 -39.49 18.09
C GLU A 251 9.60 -39.31 16.66
N LEU A 252 9.18 -40.38 16.00
CA LEU A 252 8.51 -40.34 14.69
C LEU A 252 7.21 -39.55 14.75
N LYS A 253 6.42 -39.64 15.83
CA LYS A 253 5.22 -38.79 16.01
C LYS A 253 5.54 -37.33 16.32
N ALA A 254 6.73 -37.04 16.85
CA ALA A 254 7.13 -35.67 17.16
C ALA A 254 7.64 -34.91 15.92
N GLU A 255 7.91 -35.64 14.82
CA GLU A 255 8.37 -35.11 13.54
C GLU A 255 7.54 -35.66 12.38
N THR A 256 6.80 -34.81 11.66
CA THR A 256 6.00 -35.26 10.50
C THR A 256 6.84 -35.85 9.37
N TYR A 257 8.12 -35.51 9.35
CA TYR A 257 9.11 -35.85 8.32
C TYR A 257 9.36 -37.34 8.13
N PHE A 258 9.04 -38.15 9.13
CA PHE A 258 9.25 -39.60 9.08
C PHE A 258 7.92 -40.39 9.01
N ASN A 259 6.84 -39.76 8.53
CA ASN A 259 5.50 -40.37 8.40
C ASN A 259 5.01 -40.37 6.94
N ASP A 260 5.72 -41.06 6.03
CA ASP A 260 5.33 -41.29 4.63
C ASP A 260 5.12 -40.00 3.78
N ASP A 261 5.89 -38.95 4.07
CA ASP A 261 5.89 -37.72 3.26
C ASP A 261 6.84 -37.91 2.07
N ILE A 262 6.31 -38.42 0.96
CA ILE A 262 7.07 -38.79 -0.24
C ILE A 262 7.99 -37.67 -0.75
N GLU A 263 7.53 -36.42 -0.71
CA GLU A 263 8.33 -35.28 -1.17
C GLU A 263 9.47 -34.98 -0.19
N TRP A 264 9.19 -35.08 1.11
CA TRP A 264 10.22 -34.97 2.13
C TRP A 264 11.23 -36.11 2.03
N GLU A 265 10.79 -37.35 1.91
CA GLU A 265 11.63 -38.53 1.76
C GLU A 265 12.52 -38.40 0.52
N TYR A 266 11.97 -37.92 -0.60
CA TYR A 266 12.76 -37.66 -1.80
C TYR A 266 13.86 -36.60 -1.57
N ASP A 267 13.52 -35.44 -0.98
CA ASP A 267 14.51 -34.39 -0.66
C ASP A 267 15.52 -34.87 0.41
N TRP A 268 15.08 -35.71 1.34
CA TRP A 268 15.88 -36.27 2.42
C TRP A 268 16.74 -37.47 1.98
N GLU A 269 16.42 -38.17 0.92
CA GLU A 269 17.25 -39.28 0.43
C GLU A 269 18.18 -38.81 -0.69
N THR A 270 17.74 -37.84 -1.50
CA THR A 270 18.51 -37.39 -2.65
C THR A 270 19.63 -36.46 -2.21
N GLU A 271 20.87 -36.97 -2.21
CA GLU A 271 22.05 -36.21 -1.77
C GLU A 271 22.15 -34.85 -2.48
N GLY A 272 21.94 -33.79 -1.70
CA GLY A 272 22.01 -32.42 -2.18
C GLY A 272 20.81 -31.94 -2.99
N GLN A 273 19.66 -32.60 -3.01
CA GLN A 273 18.43 -32.01 -3.57
C GLN A 273 17.48 -31.59 -2.45
N GLY A 274 17.04 -30.33 -2.47
CA GLY A 274 15.98 -29.80 -1.59
C GLY A 274 16.35 -29.58 -0.11
N PHE A 275 17.07 -30.50 0.51
CA PHE A 275 17.45 -30.49 1.93
C PHE A 275 18.91 -30.11 2.14
N VAL A 276 19.17 -29.07 2.93
CA VAL A 276 20.54 -28.63 3.20
C VAL A 276 21.27 -29.62 4.12
N VAL A 277 22.53 -29.88 3.80
CA VAL A 277 23.47 -30.68 4.60
C VAL A 277 24.72 -29.84 4.79
N HIS A 278 25.02 -29.51 6.04
CA HIS A 278 26.14 -28.63 6.42
C HIS A 278 27.47 -29.38 6.50
N GLY A 279 27.41 -30.70 6.74
CA GLY A 279 28.56 -31.59 6.79
C GLY A 279 29.33 -31.53 8.11
N GLU A 280 30.45 -32.27 8.17
CA GLU A 280 31.21 -32.51 9.41
C GLU A 280 31.81 -31.25 10.06
N ARG A 281 31.90 -30.14 9.31
CA ARG A 281 32.40 -28.87 9.82
C ARG A 281 31.42 -28.18 10.77
N MET A 282 30.14 -28.56 10.77
CA MET A 282 29.15 -27.98 11.67
C MET A 282 29.46 -28.34 13.13
N GLY A 283 29.50 -27.33 13.99
CA GLY A 283 29.96 -27.41 15.37
C GLY A 283 31.44 -27.10 15.58
N THR A 284 32.18 -26.71 14.54
CA THR A 284 33.53 -26.13 14.69
C THR A 284 33.45 -24.64 15.01
N PRO A 285 34.52 -24.02 15.58
CA PRO A 285 34.51 -22.58 15.88
C PRO A 285 34.17 -21.74 14.66
N GLY A 286 33.16 -20.88 14.79
CA GLY A 286 32.63 -20.04 13.70
C GLY A 286 31.55 -20.71 12.83
N PHE A 287 31.30 -22.01 12.99
CA PHE A 287 30.18 -22.71 12.35
C PHE A 287 29.34 -23.43 13.41
N PRO A 288 28.52 -22.72 14.19
CA PRO A 288 27.86 -23.27 15.38
C PRO A 288 26.84 -24.36 15.03
N ARG A 289 26.59 -25.29 15.98
CA ARG A 289 25.45 -26.20 15.87
C ARG A 289 24.14 -25.43 16.06
N ILE A 290 23.14 -25.70 15.23
CA ILE A 290 21.77 -25.23 15.43
C ILE A 290 21.02 -26.25 16.29
N ARG A 291 20.45 -25.78 17.40
CA ARG A 291 19.58 -26.56 18.28
C ARG A 291 18.17 -25.99 18.24
N ARG A 292 17.23 -26.79 17.75
CA ARG A 292 15.84 -26.39 17.58
C ARG A 292 15.07 -26.52 18.90
N LEU A 293 14.29 -25.51 19.25
CA LEU A 293 13.38 -25.52 20.41
C LEU A 293 11.95 -25.95 20.05
N THR A 294 11.65 -25.99 18.75
CA THR A 294 10.37 -26.39 18.16
C THR A 294 10.61 -27.43 17.07
N THR A 295 9.61 -28.27 16.78
CA THR A 295 9.67 -29.29 15.72
C THR A 295 8.69 -28.98 14.59
N SER A 296 8.66 -29.82 13.57
CA SER A 296 7.73 -29.70 12.44
C SER A 296 6.25 -29.76 12.83
N VAL A 297 5.93 -30.51 13.89
CA VAL A 297 4.56 -30.73 14.38
C VAL A 297 4.29 -30.01 15.69
N ASN A 298 5.29 -29.96 16.57
CA ASN A 298 5.14 -29.42 17.91
C ASN A 298 5.69 -28.00 17.98
N ASP A 299 4.80 -27.09 18.35
CA ASP A 299 5.15 -25.75 18.80
C ASP A 299 5.89 -25.78 20.15
N TYR A 300 6.19 -24.63 20.75
CA TYR A 300 6.89 -24.58 22.03
C TYR A 300 6.03 -25.11 23.19
N LEU A 301 6.44 -26.25 23.76
CA LEU A 301 5.70 -26.95 24.83
C LEU A 301 6.19 -26.63 26.26
N GLY A 302 7.34 -25.95 26.38
CA GLY A 302 7.98 -25.61 27.66
C GLY A 302 8.72 -26.79 28.33
N SER A 303 9.50 -26.45 29.37
CA SER A 303 10.43 -27.35 30.08
C SER A 303 9.84 -28.65 30.66
N GLY A 304 8.51 -28.74 30.78
CA GLY A 304 7.81 -29.92 31.34
C GLY A 304 7.15 -30.84 30.31
N GLY A 305 7.12 -30.46 29.02
CA GLY A 305 6.41 -31.20 27.97
C GLY A 305 7.07 -31.21 26.59
N GLY A 306 8.16 -30.45 26.37
CA GLY A 306 8.85 -30.34 25.09
C GLY A 306 9.92 -31.38 24.81
N ALA A 307 10.29 -31.52 23.53
CA ALA A 307 11.39 -32.36 23.08
C ALA A 307 12.77 -31.80 23.50
N ASN A 308 12.93 -30.47 23.50
CA ASN A 308 14.23 -29.81 23.69
C ASN A 308 14.15 -28.64 24.70
N PRO A 309 14.71 -28.76 25.92
CA PRO A 309 14.74 -27.68 26.90
C PRO A 309 15.74 -26.57 26.51
N ILE A 310 15.46 -25.33 26.93
CA ILE A 310 16.39 -24.21 26.79
C ILE A 310 17.61 -24.46 27.69
N ILE A 311 18.71 -24.87 27.05
CA ILE A 311 20.00 -25.07 27.68
C ILE A 311 21.00 -24.16 26.97
N ILE A 312 21.52 -23.20 27.72
CA ILE A 312 22.57 -22.29 27.29
C ILE A 312 23.78 -22.61 28.15
N ASP A 313 24.90 -22.86 27.48
CA ASP A 313 26.17 -23.14 28.13
C ASP A 313 26.78 -21.84 28.65
N ASP A 314 27.39 -21.90 29.83
CA ASP A 314 28.11 -20.75 30.37
C ASP A 314 29.38 -20.46 29.53
N PRO A 315 29.73 -19.18 29.30
CA PRO A 315 30.95 -18.83 28.59
C PRO A 315 32.17 -19.40 29.31
N ARG A 316 33.19 -19.81 28.56
CA ARG A 316 34.41 -20.39 29.15
C ARG A 316 35.22 -19.33 29.90
N THR A 317 35.25 -18.10 29.38
CA THR A 317 35.98 -16.96 29.93
C THR A 317 35.31 -15.65 29.50
N GLY A 318 35.25 -14.63 30.37
CA GLY A 318 34.77 -13.30 29.97
C GLY A 318 33.25 -13.22 29.74
N ALA A 319 32.82 -12.22 28.94
CA ALA A 319 31.42 -11.97 28.66
C ALA A 319 30.89 -12.86 27.53
N VAL A 320 29.58 -13.10 27.51
CA VAL A 320 28.91 -13.97 26.52
C VAL A 320 29.13 -13.51 25.09
N HIS A 321 29.08 -12.19 24.87
CA HIS A 321 29.20 -11.56 23.57
C HIS A 321 30.66 -11.50 23.06
N ASP A 322 31.63 -12.00 23.83
CA ASP A 322 33.01 -12.13 23.36
C ASP A 322 33.05 -13.01 22.09
N PRO A 323 33.74 -12.58 21.01
CA PRO A 323 33.84 -13.35 19.76
C PRO A 323 34.27 -14.81 19.96
N GLU A 324 35.17 -15.11 20.91
CA GLU A 324 35.64 -16.47 21.16
C GLU A 324 34.53 -17.33 21.80
N ASN A 325 33.72 -16.77 22.70
CA ASN A 325 32.59 -17.47 23.29
C ASN A 325 31.49 -17.71 22.25
N LEU A 326 31.12 -16.68 21.48
CA LEU A 326 30.13 -16.80 20.43
C LEU A 326 30.56 -17.83 19.38
N ALA A 327 31.84 -17.87 18.98
CA ALA A 327 32.33 -18.84 18.00
C ALA A 327 32.15 -20.30 18.44
N ASN A 328 32.13 -20.58 19.74
CA ASN A 328 32.03 -21.94 20.31
C ASN A 328 30.63 -22.31 20.81
N MET A 329 29.70 -21.35 20.90
CA MET A 329 28.36 -21.55 21.45
C MET A 329 27.39 -22.06 20.37
N PRO A 330 26.51 -23.04 20.66
CA PRO A 330 25.44 -23.42 19.75
C PRO A 330 24.43 -22.27 19.56
N CYS A 331 23.75 -22.24 18.41
CA CYS A 331 22.64 -21.32 18.17
C CYS A 331 21.31 -22.00 18.52
N LEU A 332 20.53 -21.40 19.41
CA LEU A 332 19.17 -21.82 19.73
C LEU A 332 18.20 -21.18 18.74
N VAL A 333 17.32 -21.99 18.14
CA VAL A 333 16.32 -21.48 17.19
C VAL A 333 14.92 -21.96 17.55
N ALA A 334 13.94 -21.05 17.55
CA ALA A 334 12.53 -21.37 17.80
C ALA A 334 11.63 -20.75 16.71
N VAL A 335 10.72 -21.56 16.16
CA VAL A 335 9.65 -21.10 15.26
C VAL A 335 8.33 -21.25 15.99
N VAL A 336 7.80 -20.12 16.46
CA VAL A 336 6.73 -20.07 17.46
C VAL A 336 5.52 -19.35 16.87
N LYS A 337 4.32 -19.87 17.12
CA LYS A 337 3.10 -19.18 16.67
C LYS A 337 2.81 -17.96 17.54
N LYS A 338 2.15 -16.94 16.98
CA LYS A 338 1.66 -15.77 17.72
C LYS A 338 0.45 -16.09 18.60
N ASN A 339 0.70 -16.87 19.66
CA ASN A 339 -0.30 -17.27 20.64
C ASN A 339 0.20 -16.95 22.05
N ALA A 340 -0.60 -16.21 22.82
CA ALA A 340 -0.20 -15.74 24.14
C ALA A 340 0.19 -16.88 25.11
N SER A 341 -0.49 -18.03 25.07
CA SER A 341 -0.16 -19.16 25.96
C SER A 341 1.16 -19.83 25.59
N VAL A 342 1.47 -19.93 24.29
CA VAL A 342 2.74 -20.50 23.82
C VAL A 342 3.89 -19.55 24.13
N LEU A 343 3.72 -18.26 23.84
CA LEU A 343 4.73 -17.24 24.14
C LEU A 343 4.96 -17.10 25.64
N ASP A 344 3.93 -17.21 26.47
CA ASP A 344 4.09 -17.21 27.93
C ASP A 344 4.96 -18.37 28.42
N LYS A 345 4.80 -19.59 27.87
CA LYS A 345 5.68 -20.73 28.19
C LYS A 345 7.13 -20.44 27.82
N LEU A 346 7.36 -19.90 26.62
CA LEU A 346 8.70 -19.52 26.15
C LEU A 346 9.33 -18.47 27.06
N ASN A 347 8.59 -17.40 27.34
CA ASN A 347 9.02 -16.32 28.22
C ASN A 347 9.33 -16.83 29.63
N ASN A 348 8.50 -17.70 30.21
CA ASN A 348 8.72 -18.27 31.54
C ASN A 348 10.01 -19.10 31.62
N ASP A 349 10.35 -19.84 30.56
CA ASP A 349 11.57 -20.64 30.50
C ASP A 349 12.82 -19.79 30.24
N LEU A 350 12.74 -18.78 29.35
CA LEU A 350 13.81 -17.80 29.14
C LEU A 350 14.09 -16.99 30.42
N GLU A 351 13.03 -16.59 31.13
CA GLU A 351 13.15 -15.86 32.39
C GLU A 351 13.72 -16.76 33.50
N ARG A 352 13.40 -18.05 33.51
CA ARG A 352 14.03 -19.03 34.41
C ARG A 352 15.52 -19.17 34.10
N ALA A 353 15.89 -19.28 32.82
CA ALA A 353 17.28 -19.32 32.39
C ALA A 353 18.02 -18.06 32.86
N ARG A 354 17.44 -16.89 32.64
CA ARG A 354 17.97 -15.60 33.13
C ARG A 354 18.16 -15.56 34.65
N ARG A 355 17.17 -15.98 35.44
CA ARG A 355 17.23 -15.98 36.92
C ARG A 355 18.25 -16.99 37.47
N SER A 356 18.49 -18.10 36.75
CA SER A 356 19.44 -19.12 37.16
C SER A 356 20.92 -18.71 37.04
N GLY A 357 21.19 -17.44 36.70
CA GLY A 357 22.55 -16.92 36.51
C GLY A 357 23.12 -17.19 35.11
N LYS A 358 22.33 -17.76 34.20
CA LYS A 358 22.76 -18.07 32.84
C LYS A 358 22.61 -16.85 31.94
N VAL A 359 23.71 -16.45 31.32
CA VAL A 359 23.95 -15.95 29.94
C VAL A 359 22.89 -15.13 29.17
N ILE A 360 21.59 -15.35 29.36
CA ILE A 360 20.48 -14.74 28.59
C ILE A 360 20.55 -13.21 28.53
N ALA A 361 20.95 -12.54 29.62
CA ALA A 361 21.03 -11.08 29.65
C ALA A 361 22.04 -10.53 28.63
N ASP A 362 23.10 -11.29 28.35
CA ASP A 362 24.17 -10.88 27.44
C ASP A 362 24.14 -11.63 26.10
N LEU A 363 23.09 -12.44 25.85
CA LEU A 363 22.99 -13.28 24.66
C LEU A 363 22.48 -12.46 23.45
N PRO A 364 23.26 -12.33 22.36
CA PRO A 364 22.79 -11.66 21.15
C PRO A 364 21.59 -12.41 20.56
N THR A 365 20.45 -11.73 20.51
CA THR A 365 19.15 -12.33 20.19
C THR A 365 18.54 -11.65 18.98
N LEU A 366 18.12 -12.44 17.99
CA LEU A 366 17.38 -11.98 16.83
C LEU A 366 15.91 -12.42 16.94
N ILE A 367 14.98 -11.48 16.80
CA ILE A 367 13.55 -11.75 16.78
C ILE A 367 13.00 -11.29 15.44
N ILE A 368 12.51 -12.24 14.65
CA ILE A 368 11.87 -11.99 13.36
C ILE A 368 10.37 -12.19 13.54
N ASP A 369 9.59 -11.15 13.26
CA ASP A 369 8.12 -11.18 13.39
C ASP A 369 7.46 -11.15 12.01
N ASP A 370 7.08 -12.33 11.52
CA ASP A 370 6.47 -12.49 10.19
C ASP A 370 4.99 -12.12 10.21
N GLU A 371 4.52 -11.34 9.22
CA GLU A 371 3.22 -10.67 9.23
C GLU A 371 3.01 -9.85 10.52
N SER A 372 3.99 -9.03 10.91
CA SER A 372 3.98 -8.20 12.14
C SER A 372 2.77 -7.26 12.26
N ASP A 373 2.09 -6.95 11.16
CA ASP A 373 0.82 -6.21 11.14
C ASP A 373 -0.36 -7.04 11.69
N GLN A 374 -0.17 -8.34 11.93
CA GLN A 374 -1.15 -9.26 12.51
C GLN A 374 -0.76 -9.73 13.91
N ALA A 375 -1.71 -9.62 14.84
CA ALA A 375 -1.65 -10.06 16.24
C ALA A 375 -0.59 -9.38 17.12
N SER A 376 0.54 -8.95 16.57
CA SER A 376 1.61 -8.26 17.32
C SER A 376 1.23 -6.82 17.68
N ILE A 377 0.47 -6.13 16.82
CA ILE A 377 0.02 -4.74 17.03
C ILE A 377 -0.93 -4.65 18.22
N ASN A 378 -0.67 -3.71 19.12
CA ASN A 378 -1.58 -3.41 20.22
C ASN A 378 -2.85 -2.69 19.72
N THR A 379 -4.00 -3.35 19.81
CA THR A 379 -5.30 -2.79 19.40
C THR A 379 -6.17 -2.34 20.59
N LYS A 380 -5.56 -2.00 21.73
CA LYS A 380 -6.25 -1.42 22.88
C LYS A 380 -6.27 0.10 22.76
N ASP A 381 -7.42 0.73 23.08
CA ASP A 381 -7.55 2.18 23.05
C ASP A 381 -7.02 2.77 24.36
N ASN A 382 -5.81 3.33 24.31
CA ASN A 382 -5.14 3.92 25.46
C ASN A 382 -5.25 5.46 25.53
N ARG A 383 -6.01 6.11 24.62
CA ARG A 383 -6.03 7.58 24.52
C ARG A 383 -6.58 8.30 25.76
N SER A 384 -7.40 7.62 26.56
CA SER A 384 -7.93 8.17 27.81
C SER A 384 -6.98 8.03 29.00
N LYS A 385 -5.88 7.26 28.87
CA LYS A 385 -4.90 7.05 29.93
C LYS A 385 -4.04 8.29 30.09
N LYS A 386 -3.74 8.65 31.34
CA LYS A 386 -2.87 9.80 31.64
C LYS A 386 -1.39 9.40 31.58
N SER A 387 -0.53 10.38 31.39
CA SER A 387 0.93 10.17 31.48
C SER A 387 1.30 9.53 32.81
N GLY A 388 2.01 8.40 32.76
CA GLY A 388 2.41 7.59 33.93
C GLY A 388 1.45 6.47 34.32
N GLU A 389 0.27 6.36 33.69
CA GLU A 389 -0.60 5.19 33.86
C GLU A 389 -0.14 4.01 33.00
N GLU A 390 -0.31 2.80 33.51
CA GLU A 390 0.01 1.58 32.77
C GLU A 390 -0.89 1.44 31.55
N LEU A 391 -0.27 1.34 30.37
CA LEU A 391 -0.94 1.18 29.09
C LEU A 391 -1.49 -0.25 28.98
N GLU A 392 -2.74 -0.38 28.54
CA GLU A 392 -3.35 -1.68 28.31
C GLU A 392 -2.79 -2.30 27.04
N ARG A 393 -2.48 -3.61 27.11
CA ARG A 393 -1.95 -4.39 25.98
C ARG A 393 -2.88 -5.52 25.60
N THR A 394 -2.86 -5.89 24.33
CA THR A 394 -3.38 -7.20 23.91
C THR A 394 -2.46 -8.32 24.39
N ALA A 395 -3.00 -9.51 24.66
CA ALA A 395 -2.25 -10.62 25.25
C ALA A 395 -1.02 -11.05 24.43
N VAL A 396 -1.08 -10.99 23.10
CA VAL A 396 0.08 -11.32 22.24
C VAL A 396 1.13 -10.21 22.29
N ASN A 397 0.72 -8.95 22.10
CA ASN A 397 1.61 -7.79 22.22
C ASN A 397 2.36 -7.80 23.57
N GLU A 398 1.65 -8.02 24.67
CA GLU A 398 2.23 -8.11 26.02
C GLU A 398 3.33 -9.17 26.12
N GLN A 399 3.13 -10.36 25.53
CA GLN A 399 4.14 -11.41 25.55
C GLN A 399 5.35 -11.08 24.66
N ILE A 400 5.15 -10.38 23.53
CA ILE A 400 6.27 -9.95 22.68
C ILE A 400 7.08 -8.85 23.40
N THR A 401 6.42 -7.86 24.00
CA THR A 401 7.13 -6.82 24.77
C THR A 401 7.83 -7.40 26.00
N ARG A 402 7.26 -8.43 26.63
CA ARG A 402 7.91 -9.21 27.69
C ARG A 402 9.13 -9.99 27.18
N LEU A 403 9.06 -10.58 25.99
CA LEU A 403 10.20 -11.26 25.38
C LEU A 403 11.38 -10.29 25.18
N LEU A 404 11.10 -9.10 24.64
CA LEU A 404 12.11 -8.06 24.44
C LEU A 404 12.75 -7.59 25.76
N SER A 405 11.99 -7.53 26.86
CA SER A 405 12.55 -7.14 28.16
C SER A 405 13.38 -8.23 28.84
N ILE A 406 13.05 -9.52 28.60
CA ILE A 406 13.83 -10.66 29.08
C ILE A 406 15.17 -10.74 28.36
N CYS A 407 15.20 -10.44 27.06
CA CYS A 407 16.37 -10.44 26.18
C CYS A 407 16.81 -9.01 25.85
N PRO A 408 17.56 -8.31 26.72
CA PRO A 408 17.88 -6.89 26.52
C PRO A 408 18.79 -6.65 25.31
N ARG A 409 19.53 -7.68 24.87
CA ARG A 409 20.31 -7.67 23.62
C ARG A 409 19.53 -8.21 22.42
N SER A 410 18.22 -7.93 22.36
CA SER A 410 17.36 -8.37 21.26
C SER A 410 17.25 -7.34 20.15
N GLN A 411 17.23 -7.81 18.91
CA GLN A 411 16.95 -7.03 17.71
C GLN A 411 15.62 -7.50 17.14
N TYR A 412 14.62 -6.63 17.14
CA TYR A 412 13.29 -6.93 16.65
C TYR A 412 13.13 -6.44 15.22
N ILE A 413 12.78 -7.35 14.32
CA ILE A 413 12.52 -7.07 12.91
C ILE A 413 11.11 -7.52 12.57
N GLY A 414 10.21 -6.57 12.37
CA GLY A 414 8.89 -6.85 11.81
C GLY A 414 8.99 -7.07 10.31
N TYR A 415 8.51 -8.19 9.78
CA TYR A 415 8.30 -8.40 8.35
C TYR A 415 6.82 -8.23 8.03
N THR A 416 6.50 -7.50 6.95
CA THR A 416 5.13 -7.41 6.45
C THR A 416 5.10 -7.06 4.96
N ALA A 417 3.96 -7.28 4.30
CA ALA A 417 3.67 -6.64 3.01
C ALA A 417 2.95 -5.29 3.16
N THR A 418 2.23 -5.09 4.27
CA THR A 418 1.29 -3.98 4.42
C THR A 418 1.57 -3.26 5.74
N PRO A 419 2.45 -2.25 5.73
CA PRO A 419 3.03 -1.68 6.95
C PRO A 419 2.12 -0.70 7.69
N PHE A 420 0.93 -0.40 7.15
CA PHE A 420 0.06 0.67 7.66
C PHE A 420 -0.25 0.54 9.16
N ALA A 421 -0.52 -0.67 9.64
CA ALA A 421 -0.77 -0.90 11.07
C ALA A 421 0.47 -0.70 11.94
N ASN A 422 1.66 -1.08 11.45
CA ASN A 422 2.92 -0.95 12.18
C ASN A 422 3.30 0.53 12.39
N VAL A 423 3.11 1.36 11.36
CA VAL A 423 3.41 2.80 11.46
C VAL A 423 2.35 3.60 12.22
N PHE A 424 1.21 2.99 12.55
CA PHE A 424 0.18 3.57 13.42
C PHE A 424 0.32 3.19 14.91
N VAL A 425 1.34 2.40 15.28
CA VAL A 425 1.68 2.15 16.69
C VAL A 425 2.12 3.48 17.33
N ASP A 426 1.81 3.68 18.61
CA ASP A 426 2.15 4.91 19.34
C ASP A 426 3.67 5.07 19.48
N PRO A 427 4.30 6.09 18.86
CA PRO A 427 5.72 6.35 19.01
C PRO A 427 6.09 6.78 20.45
N ALA A 428 5.14 7.23 21.27
CA ALA A 428 5.38 7.62 22.65
C ALA A 428 5.52 6.44 23.63
N ASP A 429 5.10 5.22 23.25
CA ASP A 429 5.23 4.03 24.11
C ASP A 429 6.57 3.30 23.85
N PRO A 430 7.61 3.52 24.69
CA PRO A 430 8.95 2.95 24.47
C PRO A 430 8.99 1.42 24.57
N GLN A 431 7.93 0.76 25.03
CA GLN A 431 7.85 -0.70 25.10
C GLN A 431 7.18 -1.31 23.86
N ASP A 432 6.34 -0.57 23.12
CA ASP A 432 5.58 -1.10 21.97
C ASP A 432 6.38 -1.20 20.68
N LEU A 433 5.83 -1.88 19.67
CA LEU A 433 6.52 -2.33 18.46
C LEU A 433 6.57 -1.28 17.33
N TYR A 434 6.50 0.02 17.65
CA TYR A 434 6.69 1.07 16.65
C TYR A 434 8.10 0.93 16.03
N PRO A 435 8.25 1.01 14.70
CA PRO A 435 9.54 0.86 14.03
C PRO A 435 10.40 2.11 14.19
N ARG A 436 10.95 2.30 15.39
CA ARG A 436 11.69 3.50 15.81
C ARG A 436 12.96 3.74 15.00
N HIS A 437 13.67 2.66 14.67
CA HIS A 437 15.06 2.72 14.21
C HIS A 437 15.20 2.58 12.70
N TYR A 438 14.29 1.88 12.02
CA TYR A 438 14.31 1.79 10.55
C TYR A 438 13.03 1.24 9.94
N VAL A 439 12.77 1.63 8.69
CA VAL A 439 11.83 0.98 7.78
C VAL A 439 12.59 0.71 6.48
N LEU A 440 12.66 -0.56 6.07
CA LEU A 440 13.37 -1.02 4.88
C LEU A 440 12.37 -1.53 3.85
N MET A 441 12.50 -1.08 2.61
CA MET A 441 11.69 -1.57 1.49
C MET A 441 12.47 -2.63 0.73
N LEU A 442 11.91 -3.83 0.60
CA LEU A 442 12.49 -4.82 -0.31
C LEU A 442 12.08 -4.46 -1.75
N ASN A 443 13.05 -4.56 -2.66
CA ASN A 443 12.85 -4.37 -4.10
C ASN A 443 11.98 -5.49 -4.67
N GLU A 444 11.22 -5.14 -5.70
CA GLU A 444 10.42 -6.08 -6.46
C GLU A 444 11.35 -6.95 -7.31
N PRO A 445 11.35 -8.29 -7.15
CA PRO A 445 12.14 -9.15 -8.02
C PRO A 445 11.63 -9.05 -9.47
N PRO A 446 12.50 -9.03 -10.51
CA PRO A 446 12.07 -8.87 -11.91
C PRO A 446 11.03 -9.90 -12.39
N GLU A 447 11.11 -11.13 -11.88
CA GLU A 447 10.19 -12.22 -12.22
C GLU A 447 8.86 -12.19 -11.47
N TYR A 448 8.75 -11.38 -10.40
CA TYR A 448 7.55 -11.29 -9.58
C TYR A 448 6.47 -10.44 -10.27
N LYS A 449 5.22 -10.90 -10.21
CA LYS A 449 4.05 -10.20 -10.77
C LYS A 449 3.16 -9.70 -9.63
N GLY A 450 3.32 -8.42 -9.27
CA GLY A 450 2.51 -7.75 -8.24
C GLY A 450 1.28 -7.03 -8.79
N ALA A 451 0.66 -6.18 -7.97
CA ALA A 451 -0.54 -5.42 -8.33
C ALA A 451 -0.37 -4.59 -9.61
N LYS A 452 0.81 -3.95 -9.81
CA LYS A 452 1.17 -3.19 -11.01
C LYS A 452 1.02 -3.98 -12.32
N TRP A 453 1.12 -5.30 -12.26
CA TRP A 453 0.99 -6.16 -13.42
C TRP A 453 -0.47 -6.36 -13.86
N PHE A 454 -1.42 -6.22 -12.94
CA PHE A 454 -2.84 -6.52 -13.18
C PHE A 454 -3.67 -5.26 -13.46
N HIS A 455 -3.19 -4.07 -13.10
CA HIS A 455 -3.91 -2.80 -13.19
C HIS A 455 -3.16 -1.80 -14.08
N ASP A 456 -3.88 -0.80 -14.61
CA ASP A 456 -3.39 0.16 -15.63
C ASP A 456 -2.96 1.54 -15.09
N LYS A 457 -2.71 1.68 -13.79
CA LYS A 457 -2.17 2.92 -13.19
C LYS A 457 -2.82 4.23 -13.71
N MET A 458 -4.15 4.31 -13.72
CA MET A 458 -4.88 5.50 -14.21
C MET A 458 -4.62 5.89 -15.68
N ASP A 459 -3.83 5.14 -16.47
CA ASP A 459 -3.42 5.49 -17.85
C ASP A 459 -4.61 5.66 -18.82
N PHE A 460 -5.78 5.12 -18.45
CA PHE A 460 -7.03 5.20 -19.21
C PHE A 460 -8.18 5.89 -18.46
N ALA A 461 -7.90 6.63 -17.38
CA ALA A 461 -8.95 7.25 -16.56
C ALA A 461 -9.85 8.22 -17.35
N ASP A 462 -9.26 9.00 -18.25
CA ASP A 462 -9.97 10.01 -19.05
C ASP A 462 -10.60 9.44 -20.34
N ASN A 463 -10.04 8.35 -20.88
CA ASN A 463 -10.52 7.70 -22.11
C ASN A 463 -10.52 6.16 -21.98
N PRO A 464 -11.42 5.57 -21.16
CA PRO A 464 -11.45 4.12 -20.92
C PRO A 464 -11.67 3.26 -22.18
N GLU A 465 -12.25 3.83 -23.22
CA GLU A 465 -12.51 3.18 -24.51
C GLU A 465 -11.23 2.87 -25.32
N ASP A 466 -10.12 3.57 -25.04
CA ASP A 466 -8.84 3.33 -25.69
C ASP A 466 -8.13 2.09 -25.14
N ALA A 467 -8.62 1.53 -24.03
CA ALA A 467 -8.10 0.32 -23.41
C ALA A 467 -8.47 -0.92 -24.24
N THR A 468 -7.44 -1.60 -24.74
CA THR A 468 -7.47 -2.85 -25.50
C THR A 468 -6.58 -3.89 -24.82
N ILE A 469 -6.68 -5.18 -25.19
CA ILE A 469 -5.79 -6.22 -24.63
C ILE A 469 -4.30 -5.90 -24.90
N ASP A 470 -3.99 -5.20 -25.99
CA ASP A 470 -2.61 -4.90 -26.38
C ASP A 470 -1.95 -3.84 -25.48
N ASN A 471 -2.73 -2.84 -25.03
CA ASN A 471 -2.24 -1.72 -24.25
C ASN A 471 -2.67 -1.74 -22.75
N SER A 472 -3.73 -2.46 -22.36
CA SER A 472 -4.28 -2.50 -21.00
C SER A 472 -4.13 -3.87 -20.30
N ASN A 473 -3.44 -3.88 -19.16
CA ASN A 473 -3.35 -4.98 -18.20
C ASN A 473 -4.72 -5.40 -17.67
N SER A 474 -5.59 -4.45 -17.33
CA SER A 474 -6.91 -4.75 -16.79
C SER A 474 -7.77 -5.46 -17.83
N LYS A 475 -7.76 -5.00 -19.09
CA LYS A 475 -8.45 -5.70 -20.19
C LYS A 475 -7.84 -7.07 -20.49
N ALA A 476 -6.52 -7.21 -20.40
CA ALA A 476 -5.86 -8.49 -20.63
C ALA A 476 -6.17 -9.54 -19.54
N LEU A 477 -6.18 -9.13 -18.26
CA LEU A 477 -6.11 -10.05 -17.12
C LEU A 477 -7.35 -10.05 -16.20
N ILE A 478 -8.20 -9.01 -16.22
CA ILE A 478 -9.37 -8.87 -15.34
C ILE A 478 -10.68 -9.08 -16.11
N ARG A 479 -11.59 -9.86 -15.54
CA ARG A 479 -12.95 -10.10 -16.04
C ARG A 479 -13.95 -9.56 -15.04
N GLU A 480 -14.74 -8.58 -15.49
CA GLU A 480 -15.68 -7.86 -14.64
C GLU A 480 -16.89 -8.73 -14.29
N LEU A 481 -17.16 -8.88 -13.00
CA LEU A 481 -18.34 -9.56 -12.48
C LEU A 481 -19.47 -8.56 -12.20
N VAL A 482 -20.72 -8.96 -12.42
CA VAL A 482 -21.86 -8.09 -12.14
C VAL A 482 -22.16 -8.03 -10.64
N GLU A 483 -22.45 -6.83 -10.12
CA GLU A 483 -22.75 -6.62 -8.70
C GLU A 483 -24.18 -7.02 -8.34
N GLU A 484 -24.33 -7.68 -7.18
CA GLU A 484 -25.62 -8.19 -6.67
C GLU A 484 -26.69 -7.10 -6.47
N ASN A 485 -26.27 -5.91 -6.04
CA ASN A 485 -27.15 -4.77 -5.77
C ASN A 485 -27.75 -4.12 -7.03
N GLN A 486 -27.33 -4.53 -8.23
CA GLN A 486 -27.77 -3.95 -9.50
C GLN A 486 -28.90 -4.75 -10.18
N ILE A 487 -29.22 -5.95 -9.70
CA ILE A 487 -30.16 -6.88 -10.35
C ILE A 487 -31.07 -7.59 -9.35
N SER A 488 -32.14 -8.23 -9.85
CA SER A 488 -33.03 -9.04 -9.00
C SER A 488 -32.35 -10.35 -8.57
N GLU A 489 -32.71 -10.85 -7.39
CA GLU A 489 -32.16 -12.08 -6.79
C GLU A 489 -32.26 -13.29 -7.75
N GLU A 490 -33.41 -13.46 -8.43
CA GLU A 490 -33.60 -14.55 -9.40
C GLU A 490 -32.68 -14.44 -10.64
N PHE A 491 -32.37 -13.22 -11.09
CA PHE A 491 -31.47 -13.01 -12.23
C PHE A 491 -30.01 -13.15 -11.81
N TYR A 492 -29.69 -12.76 -10.58
CA TYR A 492 -28.35 -12.86 -10.00
C TYR A 492 -27.86 -14.30 -9.92
N ASP A 493 -28.69 -15.23 -9.45
CA ASP A 493 -28.28 -16.64 -9.31
C ASP A 493 -27.96 -17.28 -10.66
N SER A 494 -28.73 -16.97 -11.70
CA SER A 494 -28.48 -17.45 -13.06
C SER A 494 -27.18 -16.86 -13.62
N LEU A 495 -27.00 -15.54 -13.50
CA LEU A 495 -25.81 -14.86 -13.99
C LEU A 495 -24.53 -15.33 -13.27
N ARG A 496 -24.60 -15.44 -11.93
CA ARG A 496 -23.52 -15.97 -11.10
C ARG A 496 -23.12 -17.38 -11.54
N ARG A 497 -24.08 -18.21 -11.92
CA ARG A 497 -23.82 -19.56 -12.42
C ARG A 497 -23.06 -19.52 -13.74
N ASP A 498 -23.44 -18.62 -14.64
CA ASP A 498 -22.78 -18.46 -15.95
C ASP A 498 -21.33 -17.94 -15.79
N GLU A 499 -21.11 -16.96 -14.90
CA GLU A 499 -19.76 -16.46 -14.59
C GLU A 499 -18.86 -17.52 -13.94
N LEU A 500 -19.41 -18.33 -13.01
CA LEU A 500 -18.68 -19.46 -12.41
C LEU A 500 -18.35 -20.54 -13.45
N GLN A 501 -19.23 -20.73 -14.44
CA GLN A 501 -19.01 -21.66 -15.54
C GLN A 501 -17.85 -21.20 -16.43
N GLU A 502 -17.85 -19.94 -16.87
CA GLU A 502 -16.74 -19.38 -17.67
C GLU A 502 -15.41 -19.45 -16.91
N ALA A 503 -15.40 -19.09 -15.62
CA ALA A 503 -14.20 -19.18 -14.79
C ALA A 503 -13.68 -20.62 -14.67
N LEU A 504 -14.59 -21.62 -14.62
CA LEU A 504 -14.23 -23.03 -14.61
C LEU A 504 -13.71 -23.51 -15.98
N ASP A 505 -14.32 -23.06 -17.08
CA ASP A 505 -13.84 -23.31 -18.45
C ASP A 505 -12.42 -22.75 -18.63
N MET A 506 -12.17 -21.53 -18.15
CA MET A 506 -10.84 -20.88 -18.14
C MET A 506 -9.81 -21.70 -17.35
N PHE A 507 -10.21 -22.25 -16.19
CA PHE A 507 -9.34 -23.10 -15.38
C PHE A 507 -8.92 -24.38 -16.13
N VAL A 508 -9.85 -25.04 -16.81
CA VAL A 508 -9.54 -26.24 -17.61
C VAL A 508 -8.66 -25.87 -18.81
N LEU A 509 -9.00 -24.79 -19.52
CA LEU A 509 -8.26 -24.32 -20.69
C LEU A 509 -6.80 -24.00 -20.36
N THR A 510 -6.58 -23.21 -19.31
CA THR A 510 -5.23 -22.83 -18.86
C THR A 510 -4.42 -24.02 -18.36
N GLY A 511 -5.08 -25.05 -17.80
CA GLY A 511 -4.45 -26.33 -17.46
C GLY A 511 -3.93 -27.06 -18.70
N GLY A 512 -4.72 -27.10 -19.77
CA GLY A 512 -4.30 -27.66 -21.06
C GLY A 512 -3.12 -26.90 -21.68
N ILE A 513 -3.10 -25.57 -21.57
CA ILE A 513 -1.98 -24.76 -22.09
C ILE A 513 -0.71 -25.02 -21.29
N LYS A 514 -0.81 -25.17 -19.97
CA LYS A 514 0.33 -25.59 -19.14
C LYS A 514 0.88 -26.94 -19.60
N LYS A 515 0.03 -27.96 -19.80
CA LYS A 515 0.44 -29.28 -20.30
C LYS A 515 1.12 -29.21 -21.67
N TYR A 516 0.54 -28.43 -22.59
CA TYR A 516 1.19 -28.14 -23.87
C TYR A 516 2.59 -27.53 -23.69
N ARG A 517 2.74 -26.55 -22.79
CA ARG A 517 4.05 -25.92 -22.53
C ARG A 517 5.05 -26.86 -21.86
N GLU A 518 4.63 -27.76 -20.97
CA GLU A 518 5.51 -28.80 -20.41
C GLU A 518 6.12 -29.67 -21.52
N GLU A 519 5.32 -30.05 -22.52
CA GLU A 519 5.79 -30.87 -23.65
C GLU A 519 6.72 -30.10 -24.59
N GLN A 520 6.49 -28.79 -24.77
CA GLN A 520 7.28 -27.97 -25.71
C GLN A 520 8.59 -27.42 -25.13
N HIS A 521 8.76 -27.39 -23.80
CA HIS A 521 9.90 -26.76 -23.14
C HIS A 521 10.62 -27.74 -22.22
N GLU A 522 11.85 -28.13 -22.57
CA GLU A 522 12.66 -29.01 -21.74
C GLU A 522 12.96 -28.35 -20.37
N GLY A 523 12.67 -29.07 -19.28
CA GLY A 523 12.87 -28.59 -17.91
C GLY A 523 11.76 -27.69 -17.35
N LEU A 524 10.69 -27.40 -18.12
CA LEU A 524 9.51 -26.70 -17.62
C LEU A 524 8.48 -27.70 -17.08
N SER A 525 8.12 -27.56 -15.80
CA SER A 525 7.10 -28.38 -15.15
C SER A 525 6.26 -27.53 -14.21
N PHE A 526 4.95 -27.75 -14.23
CA PHE A 526 3.97 -27.12 -13.36
C PHE A 526 3.47 -28.11 -12.31
N LYS A 527 4.09 -28.07 -11.13
CA LYS A 527 3.68 -28.90 -9.97
C LYS A 527 2.23 -28.65 -9.55
N HIS A 528 1.77 -27.39 -9.65
CA HIS A 528 0.45 -26.96 -9.19
C HIS A 528 -0.35 -26.25 -10.28
N HIS A 529 -1.67 -26.46 -10.26
CA HIS A 529 -2.63 -25.74 -11.09
C HIS A 529 -3.93 -25.54 -10.29
N THR A 530 -4.18 -24.32 -9.86
CA THR A 530 -5.29 -24.04 -8.94
C THR A 530 -6.21 -22.94 -9.43
N MET A 531 -7.47 -23.05 -9.04
CA MET A 531 -8.47 -22.00 -9.13
C MET A 531 -8.93 -21.65 -7.71
N LEU A 532 -9.08 -20.36 -7.41
CA LEU A 532 -9.55 -19.89 -6.12
C LEU A 532 -10.93 -19.23 -6.28
N VAL A 533 -11.91 -19.68 -5.51
CA VAL A 533 -13.26 -19.12 -5.47
C VAL A 533 -13.54 -18.57 -4.08
N HIS A 534 -13.66 -17.26 -3.98
CA HIS A 534 -13.93 -16.56 -2.73
C HIS A 534 -15.06 -15.53 -2.89
N GLU A 535 -16.24 -15.90 -2.37
CA GLU A 535 -17.44 -15.09 -2.53
C GLU A 535 -17.88 -14.38 -1.26
N ALA A 536 -17.78 -15.03 -0.10
CA ALA A 536 -18.20 -14.46 1.18
C ALA A 536 -17.35 -14.98 2.34
N VAL A 537 -17.67 -14.57 3.57
CA VAL A 537 -17.04 -15.11 4.79
C VAL A 537 -17.77 -16.36 5.29
N HIS A 538 -19.07 -16.48 4.99
CA HIS A 538 -19.93 -17.52 5.53
C HIS A 538 -19.72 -18.85 4.81
N THR A 539 -19.54 -19.92 5.58
CA THR A 539 -19.35 -21.29 5.07
C THR A 539 -20.53 -21.78 4.22
N THR A 540 -21.74 -21.25 4.44
CA THR A 540 -22.93 -21.55 3.62
C THR A 540 -22.75 -21.11 2.17
N SER A 541 -22.11 -19.96 1.93
CA SER A 541 -21.79 -19.49 0.58
C SER A 541 -20.77 -20.40 -0.10
N HIS A 542 -19.75 -20.86 0.64
CA HIS A 542 -18.75 -21.81 0.11
C HIS A 542 -19.38 -23.14 -0.27
N THR A 543 -20.28 -23.67 0.57
CA THR A 543 -21.02 -24.90 0.27
C THR A 543 -21.89 -24.76 -0.98
N ASN A 544 -22.55 -23.61 -1.16
CA ASN A 544 -23.34 -23.32 -2.37
C ASN A 544 -22.46 -23.22 -3.62
N ALA A 545 -21.33 -22.50 -3.54
CA ALA A 545 -20.37 -22.38 -4.64
C ALA A 545 -19.81 -23.74 -5.05
N ARG A 546 -19.37 -24.56 -4.06
CA ARG A 546 -18.90 -25.93 -4.29
C ARG A 546 -19.94 -26.77 -5.01
N LYS A 547 -21.20 -26.72 -4.55
CA LYS A 547 -22.31 -27.45 -5.16
C LYS A 547 -22.52 -27.01 -6.61
N THR A 548 -22.60 -25.71 -6.85
CA THR A 548 -22.82 -25.13 -8.19
C THR A 548 -21.71 -25.52 -9.16
N LEU A 549 -20.44 -25.39 -8.75
CA LEU A 549 -19.29 -25.79 -9.55
C LEU A 549 -19.27 -27.30 -9.83
N SER A 550 -19.71 -28.13 -8.87
CA SER A 550 -19.79 -29.59 -9.06
C SER A 550 -20.84 -29.97 -10.10
N GLU A 551 -21.98 -29.27 -10.09
CA GLU A 551 -23.04 -29.43 -11.08
C GLU A 551 -22.56 -28.99 -12.48
N ILE A 552 -21.87 -27.85 -12.58
CA ILE A 552 -21.29 -27.37 -13.84
C ILE A 552 -20.25 -28.37 -14.37
N TRP A 553 -19.30 -28.81 -13.54
CA TRP A 553 -18.27 -29.78 -13.92
C TRP A 553 -18.88 -31.06 -14.52
N SER A 554 -19.91 -31.59 -13.86
CA SER A 554 -20.61 -32.80 -14.31
C SER A 554 -21.33 -32.60 -15.65
N GLN A 555 -21.91 -31.41 -15.87
CA GLN A 555 -22.62 -31.09 -17.12
C GLN A 555 -21.67 -30.85 -18.29
N ARG A 556 -20.54 -30.17 -18.06
CA ARG A 556 -19.55 -29.85 -19.09
C ARG A 556 -18.85 -31.09 -19.66
N MET A 557 -18.73 -32.17 -18.88
CA MET A 557 -18.11 -33.43 -19.30
C MET A 557 -16.76 -33.21 -20.00
N TYR A 558 -15.86 -32.42 -19.40
CA TYR A 558 -14.61 -31.99 -20.04
C TYR A 558 -13.76 -33.16 -20.57
N GLY A 559 -13.70 -34.27 -19.84
CA GLY A 559 -12.97 -35.48 -20.26
C GLY A 559 -13.56 -36.22 -21.47
N LEU A 560 -14.79 -35.89 -21.88
CA LEU A 560 -15.46 -36.42 -23.07
C LEU A 560 -15.59 -35.37 -24.19
N GLY A 561 -15.06 -34.16 -23.97
CA GLY A 561 -15.15 -33.08 -24.95
C GLY A 561 -16.50 -32.38 -25.03
N GLY A 562 -17.32 -32.41 -23.97
CA GLY A 562 -18.66 -31.82 -23.97
C GLY A 562 -18.71 -30.29 -24.05
N ALA A 563 -17.59 -29.61 -23.88
CA ALA A 563 -17.47 -28.15 -23.83
C ALA A 563 -16.48 -27.57 -24.88
N TRP A 564 -16.22 -28.30 -25.96
CA TRP A 564 -15.18 -27.90 -26.92
C TRP A 564 -15.45 -26.57 -27.61
N ASP A 565 -16.70 -26.30 -27.98
CA ASP A 565 -17.07 -25.09 -28.70
C ASP A 565 -16.87 -23.86 -27.80
N GLU A 566 -17.29 -23.93 -26.53
CA GLU A 566 -17.12 -22.85 -25.56
C GLU A 566 -15.64 -22.64 -25.17
N LEU A 567 -14.88 -23.71 -24.97
CA LEU A 567 -13.44 -23.62 -24.71
C LEU A 567 -12.68 -23.03 -25.92
N GLN A 568 -13.10 -23.35 -27.14
CA GLN A 568 -12.52 -22.79 -28.36
C GLN A 568 -12.82 -21.30 -28.48
N GLU A 569 -14.06 -20.89 -28.22
CA GLU A 569 -14.45 -19.49 -28.22
C GLU A 569 -13.63 -18.70 -27.20
N LEU A 570 -13.56 -19.19 -25.95
CA LEU A 570 -12.79 -18.56 -24.88
C LEU A 570 -11.28 -18.51 -25.19
N TYR A 571 -10.72 -19.56 -25.78
CA TYR A 571 -9.34 -19.56 -26.25
C TYR A 571 -9.07 -18.46 -27.28
N GLN A 572 -9.97 -18.28 -28.26
CA GLN A 572 -9.80 -17.33 -29.34
C GLN A 572 -10.03 -15.88 -28.92
N SER A 573 -11.05 -15.63 -28.10
CA SER A 573 -11.47 -14.29 -27.70
C SER A 573 -10.63 -13.70 -26.56
N ASP A 574 -10.08 -14.55 -25.69
CA ASP A 574 -9.47 -14.13 -24.44
C ASP A 574 -7.99 -14.53 -24.31
N VAL A 575 -7.71 -15.82 -24.39
CA VAL A 575 -6.38 -16.34 -24.00
C VAL A 575 -5.35 -16.12 -25.11
N LEU A 576 -5.71 -16.41 -26.36
CA LEU A 576 -4.82 -16.31 -27.50
C LEU A 576 -4.30 -14.90 -27.78
N PRO A 577 -5.11 -13.82 -27.71
CA PRO A 577 -4.61 -12.45 -27.84
C PRO A 577 -3.50 -12.14 -26.83
N GLY A 578 -3.72 -12.44 -25.54
CA GLY A 578 -2.73 -12.22 -24.49
C GLY A 578 -1.44 -13.03 -24.68
N MET A 579 -1.56 -14.31 -25.08
CA MET A 579 -0.40 -15.19 -25.33
C MET A 579 0.48 -14.73 -26.50
N ARG A 580 -0.06 -13.95 -27.44
CA ARG A 580 0.68 -13.47 -28.63
C ARG A 580 1.45 -12.18 -28.39
N LEU A 581 1.26 -11.55 -27.22
CA LEU A 581 1.92 -10.30 -26.87
C LEU A 581 3.15 -10.57 -26.01
N ASP A 582 4.32 -10.12 -26.48
CA ASP A 582 5.60 -10.30 -25.77
C ASP A 582 5.59 -9.72 -24.35
N ARG A 583 4.79 -8.66 -24.12
CA ARG A 583 4.64 -8.07 -22.77
C ARG A 583 4.06 -9.04 -21.75
N TYR A 584 3.25 -10.01 -22.16
CA TYR A 584 2.62 -10.99 -21.26
C TYR A 584 3.30 -12.35 -21.36
N ASN A 585 3.59 -12.79 -22.59
CA ASN A 585 4.24 -14.06 -22.86
C ASN A 585 5.73 -13.86 -23.17
N ASN A 586 6.59 -14.25 -22.24
CA ASN A 586 8.05 -14.11 -22.38
C ASN A 586 8.65 -15.27 -23.21
N GLY A 587 8.17 -15.45 -24.44
CA GLY A 587 8.69 -16.44 -25.39
C GLY A 587 8.25 -17.88 -25.17
N TYR A 588 7.23 -18.14 -24.35
CA TYR A 588 6.68 -19.49 -24.20
C TYR A 588 5.84 -19.91 -25.41
N SER A 589 5.81 -21.20 -25.68
CA SER A 589 5.14 -21.76 -26.85
C SER A 589 3.64 -21.48 -26.81
N VAL A 590 3.12 -21.04 -27.95
CA VAL A 590 1.69 -20.80 -28.18
C VAL A 590 1.17 -21.88 -29.13
N PRO A 591 0.07 -22.58 -28.81
CA PRO A 591 -0.55 -23.53 -29.74
C PRO A 591 -0.92 -22.85 -31.06
N ALA A 592 -0.70 -23.50 -32.20
CA ALA A 592 -1.05 -22.93 -33.51
C ALA A 592 -2.57 -22.85 -33.71
N SER A 593 -3.30 -23.81 -33.15
CA SER A 593 -4.76 -23.89 -33.17
C SER A 593 -5.32 -24.46 -31.86
N PHE A 594 -6.63 -24.34 -31.67
CA PHE A 594 -7.32 -24.99 -30.57
C PHE A 594 -7.29 -26.53 -30.68
N ASP A 595 -7.26 -27.07 -31.91
CA ASP A 595 -7.21 -28.52 -32.12
C ASP A 595 -5.90 -29.13 -31.58
N ASP A 596 -4.79 -28.39 -31.68
CA ASP A 596 -3.49 -28.81 -31.11
C ASP A 596 -3.53 -28.89 -29.58
N LEU A 597 -4.46 -28.18 -28.95
CA LEU A 597 -4.60 -28.10 -27.49
C LEU A 597 -5.49 -29.21 -26.92
N LYS A 598 -6.36 -29.84 -27.72
CA LYS A 598 -7.32 -30.85 -27.27
C LYS A 598 -6.68 -32.03 -26.51
N PRO A 599 -5.58 -32.66 -26.99
CA PRO A 599 -4.92 -33.74 -26.25
C PRO A 599 -4.46 -33.30 -24.86
N PHE A 600 -3.86 -32.11 -24.78
CA PHE A 600 -3.32 -31.56 -23.53
C PHE A 600 -4.42 -31.11 -22.57
N ILE A 601 -5.60 -30.69 -23.06
CA ILE A 601 -6.77 -30.45 -22.20
C ILE A 601 -7.24 -31.76 -21.57
N LEU A 602 -7.26 -32.87 -22.32
CA LEU A 602 -7.62 -34.17 -21.75
C LEU A 602 -6.59 -34.61 -20.68
N GLU A 603 -5.30 -34.46 -20.94
CA GLU A 603 -4.24 -34.70 -19.95
C GLU A 603 -4.39 -33.82 -18.70
N ALA A 604 -4.74 -32.55 -18.88
CA ALA A 604 -5.01 -31.65 -17.77
C ALA A 604 -6.22 -32.09 -16.95
N VAL A 605 -7.31 -32.54 -17.59
CA VAL A 605 -8.50 -33.06 -16.91
C VAL A 605 -8.19 -34.35 -16.16
N GLU A 606 -7.39 -35.24 -16.73
CA GLU A 606 -6.90 -36.45 -16.05
C GLU A 606 -6.11 -36.08 -14.78
N GLU A 607 -5.18 -35.12 -14.88
CA GLU A 607 -4.40 -34.64 -13.74
C GLU A 607 -5.29 -33.98 -12.67
N ILE A 608 -6.27 -33.16 -13.08
CA ILE A 608 -7.24 -32.52 -12.17
C ILE A 608 -8.08 -33.57 -11.40
N THR A 609 -8.35 -34.72 -12.02
CA THR A 609 -9.23 -35.77 -11.48
C THR A 609 -8.50 -36.98 -10.89
N ASN A 610 -7.17 -36.99 -10.87
CA ASN A 610 -6.33 -38.15 -10.53
C ASN A 610 -6.65 -38.79 -9.15
N ASP A 611 -6.99 -37.98 -8.15
CA ASP A 611 -7.31 -38.38 -6.77
C ASP A 611 -8.81 -38.22 -6.40
N VAL A 612 -9.68 -37.98 -7.39
CA VAL A 612 -11.13 -37.82 -7.19
C VAL A 612 -11.82 -39.16 -7.24
N GLN A 613 -12.65 -39.48 -6.24
CA GLN A 613 -13.45 -40.71 -6.25
C GLN A 613 -14.47 -40.68 -7.39
N ARG A 614 -14.85 -41.87 -7.89
CA ARG A 614 -15.89 -42.03 -8.91
C ARG A 614 -17.17 -41.35 -8.43
N ASP A 615 -17.68 -40.39 -9.20
CA ASP A 615 -18.85 -39.53 -8.94
C ASP A 615 -18.64 -38.26 -8.08
N ASP A 616 -17.40 -37.90 -7.72
CA ASP A 616 -17.08 -36.62 -7.06
C ASP A 616 -16.45 -35.60 -8.03
N ALA A 617 -16.40 -34.33 -7.64
CA ALA A 617 -15.82 -33.24 -8.43
C ALA A 617 -14.47 -32.77 -7.85
N PRO A 618 -13.54 -32.21 -8.66
CA PRO A 618 -12.22 -31.78 -8.22
C PRO A 618 -12.23 -30.45 -7.43
N ILE A 619 -13.24 -30.27 -6.58
CA ILE A 619 -13.54 -29.01 -5.89
C ILE A 619 -13.43 -29.21 -4.38
N LEU A 620 -12.43 -28.58 -3.79
CA LEU A 620 -12.09 -28.70 -2.37
C LEU A 620 -12.61 -27.47 -1.60
N GLN A 621 -13.42 -27.70 -0.57
CA GLN A 621 -13.88 -26.64 0.32
C GLN A 621 -12.91 -26.46 1.50
N VAL A 622 -12.32 -25.27 1.61
CA VAL A 622 -11.26 -24.96 2.59
C VAL A 622 -11.76 -23.92 3.60
N ASP A 623 -12.29 -24.42 4.73
CA ASP A 623 -12.82 -23.60 5.82
C ASP A 623 -11.99 -23.70 7.11
N THR A 624 -12.21 -22.76 8.04
CA THR A 624 -11.47 -22.63 9.30
C THR A 624 -11.56 -23.86 10.21
N GLU A 625 -12.68 -24.59 10.20
CA GLU A 625 -12.93 -25.75 11.08
C GLU A 625 -12.61 -27.10 10.42
N GLY A 626 -12.26 -27.13 9.12
CA GLY A 626 -12.01 -28.36 8.35
C GLY A 626 -10.55 -28.80 8.30
N LYS A 627 -10.32 -30.12 8.21
CA LYS A 627 -9.00 -30.74 7.98
C LYS A 627 -8.57 -30.73 6.49
N ASP A 628 -9.48 -30.38 5.58
CA ASP A 628 -9.31 -30.53 4.13
C ASP A 628 -8.63 -29.32 3.48
N SER A 629 -7.49 -28.89 4.03
CA SER A 629 -6.64 -27.89 3.36
C SER A 629 -5.57 -28.61 2.54
N PRO A 630 -5.36 -28.23 1.27
CA PRO A 630 -4.33 -28.86 0.48
C PRO A 630 -2.97 -28.60 1.12
N ASN A 631 -2.03 -29.52 0.93
CA ASN A 631 -0.65 -29.28 1.32
C ASN A 631 0.18 -29.17 0.04
N PHE A 632 0.48 -27.94 -0.36
CA PHE A 632 1.31 -27.65 -1.53
C PHE A 632 2.76 -28.19 -1.40
N GLU A 633 3.15 -28.59 -0.18
CA GLU A 633 4.46 -29.13 0.15
C GLU A 633 4.53 -30.68 0.16
N MET A 634 3.41 -31.40 -0.02
CA MET A 634 3.33 -32.87 0.08
C MET A 634 2.84 -33.55 -1.22
N GLY A 635 2.84 -32.83 -2.35
CA GLY A 635 2.41 -33.39 -3.63
C GLY A 635 1.92 -32.37 -4.65
N ARG A 636 1.46 -32.85 -5.81
CA ARG A 636 0.85 -32.03 -6.86
C ARG A 636 -0.56 -31.62 -6.45
N VAL A 637 -0.94 -30.38 -6.73
CA VAL A 637 -2.27 -29.85 -6.39
C VAL A 637 -2.89 -29.27 -7.65
N TRP A 638 -3.80 -30.02 -8.26
CA TRP A 638 -4.55 -29.65 -9.46
C TRP A 638 -6.05 -29.60 -9.14
N LYS A 639 -6.50 -28.53 -8.47
CA LYS A 639 -7.83 -28.45 -7.84
C LYS A 639 -8.45 -27.06 -7.87
N VAL A 640 -9.78 -27.03 -7.82
CA VAL A 640 -10.54 -25.82 -7.51
C VAL A 640 -10.70 -25.70 -6.00
N LEU A 641 -10.30 -24.57 -5.43
CA LEU A 641 -10.36 -24.28 -4.01
C LEU A 641 -11.49 -23.28 -3.74
N VAL A 642 -12.44 -23.66 -2.90
CA VAL A 642 -13.57 -22.82 -2.49
C VAL A 642 -13.44 -22.52 -1.01
N GLY A 643 -13.35 -21.26 -0.62
CA GLY A 643 -13.22 -20.94 0.80
C GLY A 643 -13.13 -19.44 1.11
N GLY A 644 -13.02 -19.16 2.40
CA GLY A 644 -13.05 -17.81 2.94
C GLY A 644 -11.78 -17.42 3.68
N ALA A 645 -11.92 -17.11 4.99
CA ALA A 645 -10.84 -16.51 5.78
C ALA A 645 -9.51 -17.28 5.76
N LYS A 646 -9.55 -18.63 5.76
CA LYS A 646 -8.36 -19.50 5.74
C LYS A 646 -7.52 -19.38 4.46
N LEU A 647 -8.16 -19.10 3.32
CA LEU A 647 -7.49 -18.88 2.03
C LEU A 647 -7.12 -17.41 1.79
N SER A 648 -7.62 -16.50 2.64
CA SER A 648 -7.46 -15.05 2.45
C SER A 648 -6.15 -14.49 3.04
N ARG A 649 -5.57 -15.09 4.09
CA ARG A 649 -4.41 -14.54 4.83
C ARG A 649 -3.42 -15.62 5.30
N GLY A 650 -2.12 -15.37 5.20
CA GLY A 650 -1.03 -16.27 5.62
C GLY A 650 -0.83 -17.54 4.78
N TYR A 651 -1.86 -18.04 4.11
CA TYR A 651 -1.80 -19.30 3.35
C TYR A 651 -1.34 -19.07 1.90
N THR A 652 -0.30 -19.79 1.46
CA THR A 652 0.23 -19.68 0.10
C THR A 652 -0.53 -20.63 -0.83
N VAL A 653 -1.21 -20.07 -1.84
CA VAL A 653 -1.87 -20.83 -2.91
C VAL A 653 -0.95 -20.83 -4.12
N GLU A 654 -0.40 -22.00 -4.47
CA GLU A 654 0.52 -22.14 -5.60
C GLU A 654 -0.19 -22.59 -6.87
N GLY A 655 0.42 -22.27 -8.03
CA GLY A 655 -0.13 -22.67 -9.33
C GLY A 655 -1.41 -21.94 -9.74
N LEU A 656 -1.77 -20.86 -9.05
CA LEU A 656 -3.02 -20.14 -9.24
C LEU A 656 -3.10 -19.50 -10.62
N THR A 657 -4.09 -19.91 -11.40
CA THR A 657 -4.38 -19.41 -12.76
C THR A 657 -5.69 -18.64 -12.79
N VAL A 658 -6.72 -19.07 -12.08
CA VAL A 658 -8.02 -18.41 -12.05
C VAL A 658 -8.39 -17.99 -10.64
N SER A 659 -8.72 -16.71 -10.44
CA SER A 659 -9.22 -16.17 -9.18
C SER A 659 -10.61 -15.59 -9.38
N TYR A 660 -11.62 -16.16 -8.74
CA TYR A 660 -13.00 -15.67 -8.72
C TYR A 660 -13.30 -15.04 -7.37
N PHE A 661 -13.45 -13.71 -7.34
CA PHE A 661 -13.49 -12.93 -6.11
C PHE A 661 -14.62 -11.91 -6.13
N ARG A 662 -15.59 -12.04 -5.22
CA ARG A 662 -16.74 -11.11 -5.08
C ARG A 662 -16.71 -10.30 -3.79
N ARG A 663 -15.80 -10.64 -2.87
CA ARG A 663 -15.75 -10.03 -1.52
C ARG A 663 -14.93 -8.74 -1.50
N ARG A 664 -15.49 -7.66 -0.97
CA ARG A 664 -14.70 -6.47 -0.58
C ARG A 664 -14.19 -6.61 0.87
N ALA A 665 -12.89 -6.53 1.08
CA ALA A 665 -12.30 -6.45 2.42
C ALA A 665 -12.46 -5.02 2.99
N GLY A 666 -12.51 -4.90 4.32
CA GLY A 666 -12.81 -3.61 4.98
C GLY A 666 -11.64 -2.62 5.11
N GLY A 667 -10.41 -3.03 4.80
CA GLY A 667 -9.22 -2.18 4.84
C GLY A 667 -8.22 -2.56 3.76
N ALA A 668 -7.42 -1.59 3.31
CA ALA A 668 -6.44 -1.74 2.23
C ALA A 668 -5.40 -2.82 2.53
N ASP A 669 -4.90 -2.89 3.77
CA ASP A 669 -3.96 -3.93 4.23
C ASP A 669 -4.50 -5.34 3.98
N THR A 670 -5.75 -5.56 4.36
CA THR A 670 -6.41 -6.86 4.26
C THR A 670 -6.74 -7.17 2.81
N LEU A 671 -7.16 -6.15 2.04
CA LEU A 671 -7.46 -6.29 0.63
C LEU A 671 -6.22 -6.73 -0.15
N MET A 672 -5.10 -6.02 -0.02
CA MET A 672 -3.84 -6.35 -0.69
C MET A 672 -3.35 -7.76 -0.34
N GLN A 673 -3.48 -8.16 0.93
CA GLN A 673 -3.13 -9.52 1.35
C GLN A 673 -4.04 -10.61 0.77
N THR A 674 -5.26 -10.29 0.34
CA THR A 674 -6.15 -11.26 -0.32
C THR A 674 -5.82 -11.49 -1.80
N GLY A 675 -4.99 -10.64 -2.42
CA GLY A 675 -4.55 -10.75 -3.80
C GLY A 675 -3.61 -11.94 -4.05
N ARG A 676 -4.12 -13.17 -3.95
CA ARG A 676 -3.33 -14.41 -4.10
C ARG A 676 -2.83 -14.66 -5.52
N TRP A 677 -3.38 -13.94 -6.48
CA TRP A 677 -2.94 -13.96 -7.88
C TRP A 677 -1.59 -13.26 -8.08
N PHE A 678 -1.09 -12.49 -7.11
CA PHE A 678 0.28 -11.98 -7.12
C PHE A 678 1.31 -13.10 -6.91
N GLY A 679 2.55 -12.87 -7.34
CA GLY A 679 3.66 -13.80 -7.10
C GLY A 679 4.43 -14.20 -8.34
N PHE A 680 5.29 -15.21 -8.18
CA PHE A 680 6.05 -15.81 -9.26
C PHE A 680 5.15 -16.72 -10.11
N ARG A 681 5.23 -16.57 -11.43
CA ARG A 681 4.33 -17.22 -12.41
C ARG A 681 5.07 -17.74 -13.65
N LYS A 682 6.33 -18.15 -13.48
CA LYS A 682 7.21 -18.62 -14.55
C LYS A 682 6.50 -19.65 -15.43
N GLY A 683 6.40 -19.36 -16.73
CA GLY A 683 5.76 -20.24 -17.72
C GLY A 683 4.25 -20.09 -17.90
N TYR A 684 3.58 -19.28 -17.07
CA TYR A 684 2.12 -19.13 -17.13
C TYR A 684 1.59 -17.76 -16.67
N GLN A 685 2.44 -16.73 -16.60
CA GLN A 685 2.02 -15.39 -16.15
C GLN A 685 0.91 -14.75 -16.99
N ASP A 686 0.86 -15.09 -18.27
CA ASP A 686 -0.11 -14.66 -19.28
C ASP A 686 -1.44 -15.43 -19.19
N LEU A 687 -1.46 -16.55 -18.48
CA LEU A 687 -2.64 -17.40 -18.28
C LEU A 687 -3.45 -17.01 -17.04
N VAL A 688 -2.96 -16.07 -16.23
CA VAL A 688 -3.65 -15.67 -15.00
C VAL A 688 -4.88 -14.82 -15.33
N ARG A 689 -6.02 -15.12 -14.70
CA ARG A 689 -7.28 -14.37 -14.81
C ARG A 689 -7.88 -14.05 -13.45
N LEU A 690 -8.26 -12.79 -13.26
CA LEU A 690 -8.98 -12.30 -12.09
C LEU A 690 -10.42 -11.97 -12.49
N TYR A 691 -11.38 -12.72 -11.96
CA TYR A 691 -12.80 -12.43 -12.05
C TYR A 691 -13.23 -11.66 -10.82
N CYS A 692 -13.54 -10.36 -10.95
CA CYS A 692 -13.99 -9.55 -9.84
C CYS A 692 -14.94 -8.41 -10.25
N PRO A 693 -15.79 -7.91 -9.35
CA PRO A 693 -16.61 -6.73 -9.64
C PRO A 693 -15.77 -5.47 -9.89
N PRO A 694 -16.26 -4.49 -10.68
CA PRO A 694 -15.56 -3.23 -10.94
C PRO A 694 -15.17 -2.48 -9.67
N SER A 695 -16.06 -2.40 -8.67
CA SER A 695 -15.77 -1.72 -7.40
C SER A 695 -14.67 -2.40 -6.58
N LEU A 696 -14.45 -3.70 -6.78
CA LEU A 696 -13.36 -4.43 -6.15
C LEU A 696 -12.05 -4.21 -6.89
N ALA A 697 -12.08 -4.17 -8.23
CA ALA A 697 -10.91 -3.83 -9.05
C ALA A 697 -10.39 -2.42 -8.72
N GLU A 698 -11.30 -1.43 -8.63
CA GLU A 698 -11.00 -0.06 -8.20
C GLU A 698 -10.40 -0.02 -6.79
N ALA A 699 -10.93 -0.82 -5.86
CA ALA A 699 -10.40 -0.90 -4.51
C ALA A 699 -8.96 -1.47 -4.47
N PHE A 700 -8.64 -2.46 -5.32
CA PHE A 700 -7.27 -2.97 -5.44
C PHE A 700 -6.32 -1.94 -6.05
N GLU A 701 -6.76 -1.24 -7.10
CA GLU A 701 -5.98 -0.16 -7.73
C GLU A 701 -5.69 0.97 -6.74
N ALA A 702 -6.69 1.41 -5.99
CA ALA A 702 -6.51 2.43 -4.96
C ALA A 702 -5.57 1.99 -3.84
N ALA A 703 -5.72 0.75 -3.34
CA ALA A 703 -4.82 0.21 -2.31
C ALA A 703 -3.37 0.10 -2.81
N MET A 704 -3.19 -0.23 -4.08
CA MET A 704 -1.87 -0.25 -4.73
C MET A 704 -1.27 1.15 -4.79
N ASN A 705 -2.04 2.15 -5.23
CA ASN A 705 -1.59 3.54 -5.30
C ASN A 705 -1.22 4.09 -3.91
N ASP A 706 -1.98 3.72 -2.88
CA ASP A 706 -1.70 4.07 -1.49
C ASP A 706 -0.39 3.41 -0.98
N GLU A 707 -0.16 2.14 -1.34
CA GLU A 707 1.09 1.42 -1.01
C GLU A 707 2.29 2.03 -1.75
N GLU A 708 2.17 2.34 -3.04
CA GLU A 708 3.23 2.98 -3.82
C GLU A 708 3.56 4.37 -3.28
N SER A 709 2.54 5.18 -3.00
CA SER A 709 2.72 6.48 -2.35
C SER A 709 3.43 6.35 -1.01
N PHE A 710 3.09 5.32 -0.23
CA PHE A 710 3.79 5.03 1.03
C PHE A 710 5.26 4.66 0.79
N ARG A 711 5.55 3.82 -0.21
CA ARG A 711 6.93 3.46 -0.60
C ARG A 711 7.73 4.68 -1.04
N ASP A 712 7.13 5.58 -1.80
CA ASP A 712 7.75 6.83 -2.23
C ASP A 712 7.96 7.82 -1.07
N ASN A 713 7.00 7.92 -0.15
CA ASN A 713 7.17 8.74 1.06
C ASN A 713 8.32 8.26 1.95
N ILE A 714 8.63 6.96 1.92
CA ILE A 714 9.74 6.38 2.67
C ILE A 714 11.10 6.74 2.02
N LYS A 715 11.14 7.18 0.74
CA LYS A 715 12.38 7.65 0.07
C LYS A 715 13.03 8.80 0.84
N VAL A 716 12.23 9.64 1.49
CA VAL A 716 12.74 10.81 2.24
C VAL A 716 13.65 10.40 3.41
N TYR A 717 13.55 9.16 3.89
CA TYR A 717 14.45 8.61 4.90
C TYR A 717 15.71 7.96 4.31
N SER A 718 16.08 8.17 3.05
CA SER A 718 17.39 7.73 2.53
C SER A 718 18.43 8.85 2.46
N ASP A 719 18.03 10.11 2.72
CA ASP A 719 18.93 11.26 2.69
C ASP A 719 19.98 11.21 3.81
N LEU A 720 21.25 11.27 3.43
CA LEU A 720 22.39 11.42 4.34
C LEU A 720 22.76 12.91 4.52
N ASN A 721 23.25 13.27 5.70
CA ASN A 721 23.89 14.55 5.96
C ASN A 721 25.38 14.51 5.57
N ASP A 722 26.05 15.66 5.62
CA ASP A 722 27.46 15.83 5.23
C ASP A 722 28.44 14.95 6.04
N SER A 723 28.01 14.41 7.18
CA SER A 723 28.76 13.49 8.03
C SER A 723 28.53 12.01 7.70
N GLY A 724 27.74 11.72 6.66
CA GLY A 724 27.36 10.35 6.28
C GLY A 724 26.30 9.72 7.19
N GLN A 725 25.61 10.51 8.02
CA GLN A 725 24.53 10.05 8.90
C GLN A 725 23.16 10.37 8.29
N PRO A 726 22.16 9.51 8.48
CA PRO A 726 20.75 9.77 8.18
C PRO A 726 20.24 11.11 8.69
N LYS A 727 19.60 11.87 7.80
CA LYS A 727 18.98 13.15 8.14
C LYS A 727 17.70 12.98 8.98
N LEU A 728 16.97 11.88 8.80
CA LEU A 728 15.64 11.65 9.38
C LEU A 728 15.44 10.19 9.79
N THR A 729 14.73 9.97 10.91
CA THR A 729 14.27 8.66 11.37
C THR A 729 12.75 8.62 11.51
N PRO A 730 12.11 7.43 11.61
CA PRO A 730 10.69 7.34 11.96
C PRO A 730 10.32 8.00 13.29
N MET A 731 11.30 8.21 14.19
CA MET A 731 11.15 8.99 15.42
C MET A 731 11.39 10.49 15.24
N ASN A 732 11.88 10.94 14.08
CA ASN A 732 12.01 12.37 13.73
C ASN A 732 10.87 12.83 12.82
N LEU A 733 10.41 11.95 11.94
CA LEU A 733 9.30 12.17 11.02
C LEU A 733 8.54 10.86 10.89
N ALA A 734 7.25 10.83 11.24
CA ALA A 734 6.44 9.63 11.07
C ALA A 734 6.11 9.37 9.59
N PRO A 735 6.13 8.11 9.13
CA PRO A 735 5.73 7.76 7.77
C PRO A 735 4.30 8.20 7.44
N LEU A 736 4.14 8.85 6.29
CA LEU A 736 2.86 9.32 5.77
C LEU A 736 2.11 8.18 5.06
N VAL A 737 0.87 7.93 5.50
CA VAL A 737 0.00 6.92 4.87
C VAL A 737 -1.12 7.62 4.10
N HIS A 738 -1.19 7.38 2.79
CA HIS A 738 -2.26 7.89 1.95
C HIS A 738 -3.49 6.98 2.01
N GLN A 739 -4.65 7.58 1.76
CA GLN A 739 -5.89 6.88 1.50
C GLN A 739 -6.58 7.57 0.32
N SER A 740 -6.52 6.92 -0.84
CA SER A 740 -7.03 7.43 -2.12
C SER A 740 -8.55 7.22 -2.25
N LEU A 741 -9.09 6.14 -1.66
CA LEU A 741 -10.54 5.91 -1.59
C LEU A 741 -11.10 6.19 -0.19
N PRO A 742 -12.08 7.10 -0.03
CA PRO A 742 -12.65 7.45 1.28
C PRO A 742 -13.23 6.27 2.08
N ASP A 743 -13.77 5.27 1.37
CA ASP A 743 -14.38 4.08 1.98
C ASP A 743 -13.39 2.92 2.20
N LEU A 744 -12.15 3.03 1.72
CA LEU A 744 -11.09 2.04 1.89
C LEU A 744 -10.04 2.57 2.87
N LYS A 745 -10.23 2.31 4.16
CA LYS A 745 -9.26 2.72 5.18
C LYS A 745 -7.93 1.98 5.02
N PRO A 746 -6.78 2.57 5.40
CA PRO A 746 -5.49 1.88 5.32
C PRO A 746 -5.47 0.55 6.07
N THR A 747 -6.05 0.52 7.27
CA THR A 747 -6.20 -0.71 8.06
C THR A 747 -7.50 -0.68 8.89
N SER A 748 -7.75 -1.73 9.67
CA SER A 748 -8.93 -1.81 10.52
C SER A 748 -8.95 -0.71 11.58
N ARG A 749 -10.15 -0.20 11.92
CA ARG A 749 -10.31 0.96 12.82
C ARG A 749 -9.61 0.82 14.18
N ASN A 750 -9.55 -0.40 14.71
CA ASN A 750 -8.89 -0.72 15.98
C ASN A 750 -7.36 -0.72 15.92
N LYS A 751 -6.76 -0.64 14.73
CA LYS A 751 -5.32 -0.48 14.53
C LYS A 751 -4.93 0.97 14.21
N MET A 752 -5.92 1.88 14.13
CA MET A 752 -5.73 3.29 13.77
C MET A 752 -5.97 4.24 14.95
N PHE A 753 -5.95 3.77 16.20
CA PHE A 753 -6.28 4.62 17.36
C PHE A 753 -5.36 5.83 17.50
N ASN A 754 -4.07 5.66 17.18
CA ASN A 754 -3.07 6.74 17.27
C ASN A 754 -2.92 7.52 15.95
N ALA A 755 -3.63 7.10 14.89
CA ALA A 755 -3.60 7.77 13.61
C ALA A 755 -4.54 9.00 13.62
N TYR A 756 -4.03 10.15 13.21
CA TYR A 756 -4.80 11.36 12.98
C TYR A 756 -4.68 11.81 11.52
N LEU A 757 -5.64 12.60 11.06
CA LEU A 757 -5.64 13.14 9.70
C LEU A 757 -4.74 14.38 9.64
N GLY A 758 -3.63 14.29 8.90
CA GLY A 758 -2.62 15.34 8.76
C GLY A 758 -2.95 16.38 7.69
N ALA A 759 -3.52 15.97 6.56
CA ALA A 759 -3.99 16.85 5.49
C ALA A 759 -5.17 16.20 4.74
N THR A 760 -6.05 17.03 4.19
CA THR A 760 -7.22 16.61 3.40
C THR A 760 -7.56 17.68 2.37
N ALA A 761 -7.66 17.28 1.10
CA ALA A 761 -8.13 18.16 0.05
C ALA A 761 -9.57 18.62 0.33
N SER A 762 -9.90 19.86 -0.05
CA SER A 762 -11.27 20.40 0.07
C SER A 762 -12.03 20.39 -1.26
N ALA A 763 -11.39 20.06 -2.38
CA ALA A 763 -12.03 19.83 -3.67
C ALA A 763 -12.25 18.32 -3.90
N PRO A 764 -13.27 17.89 -4.67
CA PRO A 764 -14.25 18.71 -5.39
C PRO A 764 -15.45 19.14 -4.52
N ARG A 765 -15.58 18.61 -3.29
CA ARG A 765 -16.81 18.73 -2.47
C ARG A 765 -16.74 19.85 -1.44
N VAL A 766 -17.83 20.62 -1.33
CA VAL A 766 -17.94 21.67 -0.31
C VAL A 766 -17.72 21.13 1.10
N VAL A 767 -16.77 21.75 1.82
CA VAL A 767 -16.57 21.54 3.24
C VAL A 767 -17.55 22.38 4.04
N GLU A 768 -18.32 21.75 4.92
CA GLU A 768 -19.21 22.45 5.85
C GLU A 768 -18.59 22.60 7.25
N LEU A 769 -18.34 23.85 7.67
CA LEU A 769 -17.84 24.18 9.00
C LEU A 769 -18.99 24.60 9.92
N ASN A 770 -19.83 23.62 10.27
CA ASN A 770 -21.12 23.84 10.95
C ASN A 770 -21.07 23.75 12.49
N SER A 771 -19.94 23.40 13.09
CA SER A 771 -19.82 23.27 14.56
C SER A 771 -19.29 24.56 15.17
N ILE A 772 -20.21 25.40 15.63
CA ILE A 772 -19.93 26.72 16.21
C ILE A 772 -20.04 26.68 17.74
N PRO A 773 -19.48 27.66 18.47
CA PRO A 773 -19.56 27.74 19.93
C PRO A 773 -20.98 27.53 20.47
N ASP A 774 -21.09 26.97 21.68
CA ASP A 774 -22.38 26.70 22.30
C ASP A 774 -23.17 27.99 22.58
N ARG A 775 -24.51 27.90 22.64
CA ARG A 775 -25.40 29.08 22.81
C ARG A 775 -25.09 29.90 24.07
N ASN A 776 -24.50 29.29 25.10
CA ASN A 776 -24.11 29.96 26.33
C ASN A 776 -22.79 30.75 26.20
N GLN A 777 -21.96 30.47 25.20
CA GLN A 777 -20.70 31.15 24.92
C GLN A 777 -20.91 32.42 24.08
N ARG A 778 -21.81 33.31 24.52
CA ARG A 778 -22.23 34.52 23.77
C ARG A 778 -21.07 35.43 23.38
N GLY A 779 -20.03 35.55 24.20
CA GLY A 779 -18.84 36.32 23.88
C GLY A 779 -18.08 35.80 22.65
N LYS A 780 -17.97 34.48 22.48
CA LYS A 780 -17.33 33.86 21.32
C LYS A 780 -18.18 33.98 20.06
N LEU A 781 -19.50 33.82 20.19
CA LEU A 781 -20.44 34.02 19.08
C LEU A 781 -20.43 35.47 18.59
N LYS A 782 -20.40 36.44 19.52
CA LYS A 782 -20.20 37.86 19.19
C LYS A 782 -18.87 38.06 18.45
N ALA A 783 -17.77 37.50 18.97
CA ALA A 783 -16.46 37.62 18.33
C ALA A 783 -16.45 37.03 16.92
N ASN A 784 -17.12 35.90 16.67
CA ASN A 784 -17.27 35.35 15.32
C ASN A 784 -17.99 36.31 14.38
N PHE A 785 -19.07 36.94 14.85
CA PHE A 785 -19.78 37.93 14.04
C PHE A 785 -18.92 39.15 13.73
N VAL A 786 -18.30 39.74 14.75
CA VAL A 786 -17.52 40.99 14.61
C VAL A 786 -16.22 40.77 13.83
N ASN A 787 -15.47 39.71 14.13
CA ASN A 787 -14.12 39.51 13.61
C ASN A 787 -14.09 38.70 12.31
N VAL A 788 -15.17 37.98 11.96
CA VAL A 788 -15.21 37.10 10.78
C VAL A 788 -16.34 37.51 9.83
N ALA A 789 -17.58 37.59 10.31
CA ALA A 789 -18.72 37.88 9.44
C ALA A 789 -18.69 39.32 8.90
N ILE A 790 -18.39 40.34 9.71
CA ILE A 790 -18.34 41.73 9.23
C ILE A 790 -17.28 41.93 8.12
N PRO A 791 -16.02 41.45 8.26
CA PRO A 791 -15.05 41.50 7.17
C PRO A 791 -15.54 40.85 5.87
N LEU A 792 -16.15 39.66 5.95
CA LEU A 792 -16.72 38.99 4.79
C LEU A 792 -17.88 39.79 4.17
N LEU A 793 -18.78 40.33 4.99
CA LEU A 793 -19.91 41.17 4.52
C LEU A 793 -19.45 42.43 3.78
N ARG A 794 -18.34 43.03 4.18
CA ARG A 794 -17.79 44.24 3.53
C ARG A 794 -17.27 43.97 2.12
N SER A 795 -16.95 42.72 1.79
CA SER A 795 -16.52 42.34 0.44
C SER A 795 -17.68 42.20 -0.56
N LEU A 796 -18.93 42.10 -0.07
CA LEU A 796 -20.10 41.81 -0.88
C LEU A 796 -20.66 43.04 -1.58
N THR A 797 -21.17 42.85 -2.80
CA THR A 797 -21.97 43.85 -3.51
C THR A 797 -23.38 43.97 -2.94
N ARG A 798 -23.93 45.20 -2.99
CA ARG A 798 -25.30 45.48 -2.55
C ARG A 798 -26.37 44.79 -3.41
N THR A 799 -26.14 44.66 -4.71
CA THR A 799 -27.11 44.06 -5.63
C THR A 799 -26.84 42.57 -5.76
N PRO A 800 -27.80 41.68 -5.45
CA PRO A 800 -27.61 40.25 -5.60
C PRO A 800 -27.62 39.85 -7.08
N SER A 801 -26.78 38.89 -7.42
CA SER A 801 -26.63 38.31 -8.75
C SER A 801 -27.26 36.92 -8.81
N ASP A 802 -27.60 36.48 -10.02
CA ASP A 802 -28.16 35.16 -10.27
C ASP A 802 -27.03 34.12 -10.44
N PHE A 803 -27.17 32.98 -9.75
CA PHE A 803 -26.23 31.86 -9.79
C PHE A 803 -26.96 30.61 -10.25
N ALA A 804 -26.43 29.93 -11.26
CA ALA A 804 -26.99 28.69 -11.78
C ALA A 804 -26.85 27.56 -10.75
N TYR A 805 -27.82 26.65 -10.73
CA TYR A 805 -27.74 25.40 -9.99
C TYR A 805 -28.31 24.23 -10.79
N PHE A 806 -27.78 23.04 -10.53
CA PHE A 806 -28.34 21.76 -10.94
C PHE A 806 -28.42 20.80 -9.74
N ARG A 807 -29.48 19.99 -9.65
CA ARG A 807 -29.62 18.92 -8.64
C ARG A 807 -30.65 17.87 -9.04
N LEU A 808 -30.51 16.67 -8.51
CA LEU A 808 -31.57 15.65 -8.51
C LEU A 808 -32.52 15.85 -7.31
N GLU A 809 -33.82 15.94 -7.57
CA GLU A 809 -34.90 15.96 -6.58
C GLU A 809 -35.59 14.60 -6.50
N GLY A 810 -36.17 14.22 -5.36
CA GLY A 810 -36.94 12.97 -5.28
C GLY A 810 -36.13 11.67 -5.12
N ALA A 811 -34.81 11.75 -4.92
CA ALA A 811 -33.96 10.58 -4.65
C ALA A 811 -34.42 9.77 -3.41
N ARG A 812 -34.91 10.45 -2.36
CA ARG A 812 -35.46 9.79 -1.15
C ARG A 812 -36.85 9.16 -1.35
N SER A 813 -37.57 9.58 -2.40
CA SER A 813 -38.88 9.02 -2.76
C SER A 813 -38.76 7.93 -3.83
N GLY A 814 -37.55 7.47 -4.16
CA GLY A 814 -37.29 6.41 -5.15
C GLY A 814 -37.54 6.82 -6.61
N ALA A 815 -37.73 8.12 -6.87
CA ALA A 815 -38.03 8.66 -8.19
C ALA A 815 -37.23 9.95 -8.42
N PRO A 816 -35.90 9.86 -8.66
CA PRO A 816 -35.07 11.02 -8.90
C PRO A 816 -35.50 11.75 -10.18
N LYS A 817 -35.60 13.08 -10.11
CA LYS A 817 -35.90 13.98 -11.24
C LYS A 817 -34.91 15.14 -11.24
N PRO A 818 -34.29 15.48 -12.38
CA PRO A 818 -33.40 16.63 -12.46
C PRO A 818 -34.17 17.95 -12.27
N SER A 819 -33.53 18.89 -11.57
CA SER A 819 -34.04 20.21 -11.22
C SER A 819 -32.90 21.22 -11.37
N ALA A 820 -33.09 22.18 -12.26
CA ALA A 820 -32.14 23.25 -12.53
C ALA A 820 -32.80 24.62 -12.41
N GLY A 821 -32.02 25.68 -12.21
CA GLY A 821 -32.51 27.07 -12.20
C GLY A 821 -31.51 28.04 -11.60
N PHE A 822 -32.00 29.19 -11.14
CA PHE A 822 -31.17 30.24 -10.54
C PHE A 822 -31.48 30.49 -9.05
N GLN A 823 -30.45 30.85 -8.30
CA GLN A 823 -30.53 31.39 -6.94
C GLN A 823 -29.89 32.78 -6.89
N LYS A 824 -30.51 33.69 -6.13
CA LYS A 824 -29.97 35.03 -5.92
C LYS A 824 -29.03 35.02 -4.72
N LEU A 825 -27.78 35.38 -4.94
CA LEU A 825 -26.76 35.51 -3.90
C LEU A 825 -26.14 36.91 -3.99
N HIS A 826 -25.84 37.54 -2.85
CA HIS A 826 -24.86 38.62 -2.85
C HIS A 826 -23.47 38.00 -3.02
N ALA A 827 -22.63 38.63 -3.83
CA ALA A 827 -21.34 38.10 -4.21
C ALA A 827 -20.26 39.17 -4.06
N GLY A 828 -19.04 38.73 -3.78
CA GLY A 828 -17.85 39.56 -3.64
C GLY A 828 -16.60 38.69 -3.65
N ALA A 829 -15.42 39.27 -3.57
CA ALA A 829 -14.17 38.51 -3.51
C ALA A 829 -13.22 39.09 -2.45
N ILE A 830 -12.41 38.22 -1.86
CA ILE A 830 -11.31 38.59 -0.97
C ILE A 830 -10.04 37.82 -1.33
N ASN A 831 -8.89 38.33 -0.92
CA ASN A 831 -7.62 37.63 -1.08
C ASN A 831 -7.57 36.33 -0.23
N SER A 832 -6.94 35.28 -0.75
CA SER A 832 -6.84 33.95 -0.10
C SER A 832 -6.18 34.00 1.28
N LEU A 833 -5.11 34.77 1.47
CA LEU A 833 -4.43 34.92 2.75
C LEU A 833 -5.34 35.58 3.79
N SER A 834 -6.07 36.62 3.37
CA SER A 834 -7.06 37.29 4.23
C SER A 834 -8.16 36.32 4.67
N PHE A 835 -8.61 35.42 3.78
CA PHE A 835 -9.58 34.41 4.14
C PHE A 835 -9.05 33.41 5.18
N ILE A 836 -7.82 32.92 4.99
CA ILE A 836 -7.17 31.99 5.93
C ILE A 836 -7.07 32.62 7.32
N GLU A 837 -6.63 33.88 7.42
CA GLU A 837 -6.57 34.60 8.69
C GLU A 837 -7.95 34.72 9.37
N LEU A 838 -9.03 34.87 8.59
CA LEU A 838 -10.39 34.93 9.14
C LEU A 838 -10.82 33.57 9.71
N LEU A 839 -10.45 32.46 9.07
CA LEU A 839 -10.70 31.11 9.60
C LEU A 839 -9.93 30.85 10.91
N GLU A 840 -8.70 31.36 11.01
CA GLU A 840 -7.87 31.24 12.21
C GLU A 840 -8.43 32.04 13.39
N LYS A 841 -8.96 33.24 13.11
CA LYS A 841 -9.61 34.15 14.07
C LYS A 841 -11.00 33.68 14.50
N MET A 842 -11.63 32.77 13.75
CA MET A 842 -12.94 32.22 14.10
C MET A 842 -12.83 31.33 15.36
N ASN A 843 -13.74 31.55 16.31
CA ASN A 843 -13.92 30.67 17.46
C ASN A 843 -14.78 29.48 17.03
N TRP A 844 -14.28 28.28 17.25
CA TRP A 844 -14.98 27.04 16.92
C TRP A 844 -15.52 26.37 18.18
N TYR A 845 -16.35 25.34 18.00
CA TYR A 845 -16.73 24.45 19.10
C TYR A 845 -15.48 23.82 19.74
N GLU A 846 -15.38 23.84 21.07
CA GLU A 846 -14.17 23.40 21.81
C GLU A 846 -14.14 21.91 22.18
N GLY A 847 -15.27 21.20 22.09
CA GLY A 847 -15.29 19.76 22.32
C GLY A 847 -14.54 18.99 21.23
N ALA A 848 -14.17 17.74 21.51
CA ALA A 848 -13.49 16.83 20.58
C ALA A 848 -12.32 17.42 19.78
N ALA A 849 -11.69 18.50 20.27
CA ALA A 849 -10.67 19.27 19.56
C ALA A 849 -11.09 19.58 18.11
N TYR A 850 -12.34 20.06 17.90
CA TYR A 850 -12.91 20.24 16.56
C TYR A 850 -12.07 21.19 15.68
N LYS A 851 -11.48 22.23 16.26
CA LYS A 851 -10.57 23.14 15.54
C LYS A 851 -9.33 22.39 15.06
N GLU A 852 -8.69 21.64 15.94
CA GLU A 852 -7.46 20.89 15.66
C GLU A 852 -7.70 19.76 14.66
N ASN A 853 -8.85 19.08 14.76
CA ASN A 853 -9.15 17.87 13.98
C ASN A 853 -9.87 18.14 12.64
N ASN A 854 -10.61 19.24 12.52
CA ASN A 854 -11.43 19.50 11.33
C ASN A 854 -11.07 20.82 10.63
N VAL A 855 -10.65 21.84 11.37
CA VAL A 855 -10.40 23.17 10.78
C VAL A 855 -8.93 23.32 10.41
N THR A 856 -8.03 22.93 11.30
CA THR A 856 -6.57 23.11 11.17
C THR A 856 -5.99 22.34 9.97
N PRO A 857 -6.36 21.07 9.69
CA PRO A 857 -5.85 20.36 8.52
C PRO A 857 -6.23 21.03 7.19
N ARG A 858 -7.40 21.70 7.18
CA ARG A 858 -7.90 22.45 6.03
C ARG A 858 -7.24 23.81 5.88
N ILE A 859 -6.97 24.50 6.98
CA ILE A 859 -6.13 25.70 6.98
C ILE A 859 -4.74 25.37 6.45
N GLN A 860 -4.15 24.25 6.88
CA GLN A 860 -2.84 23.83 6.41
C GLN A 860 -2.87 23.53 4.91
N TYR A 861 -3.85 22.77 4.44
CA TYR A 861 -4.07 22.54 3.00
C TYR A 861 -4.15 23.87 2.22
N LEU A 862 -5.00 24.82 2.65
CA LEU A 862 -5.13 26.13 1.99
C LEU A 862 -3.83 26.95 2.02
N ARG A 863 -2.99 26.79 3.05
CA ARG A 863 -1.67 27.43 3.11
C ARG A 863 -0.67 26.77 2.15
N ASP A 864 -0.71 25.45 2.03
CA ASP A 864 0.16 24.70 1.11
C ASP A 864 -0.13 25.09 -0.35
N LEU A 865 -1.40 25.41 -0.68
CA LEU A 865 -1.78 25.96 -1.98
C LEU A 865 -1.21 27.36 -2.28
N ILE A 866 -0.77 28.09 -1.25
CA ILE A 866 -0.07 29.38 -1.38
C ILE A 866 1.45 29.18 -1.55
N GLY A 867 1.96 27.96 -1.31
CA GLY A 867 3.33 27.56 -1.61
C GLY A 867 4.45 28.31 -0.86
N THR A 868 5.70 27.96 -1.19
CA THR A 868 6.91 28.72 -0.84
C THR A 868 7.68 29.09 -2.11
N GLY A 869 8.58 30.08 -2.07
CA GLY A 869 9.35 30.49 -3.26
C GLY A 869 8.52 31.28 -4.30
N ARG A 870 8.46 30.83 -5.56
CA ARG A 870 7.83 31.55 -6.68
C ARG A 870 6.30 31.72 -6.54
N HIS A 871 5.66 30.87 -5.73
CA HIS A 871 4.23 30.94 -5.42
C HIS A 871 3.92 31.70 -4.13
N ALA A 872 4.93 32.16 -3.37
CA ALA A 872 4.78 32.78 -2.03
C ALA A 872 3.96 34.09 -1.99
N SER A 873 3.55 34.61 -3.15
CA SER A 873 2.64 35.75 -3.26
C SER A 873 1.27 35.27 -3.73
N PRO A 874 0.15 35.73 -3.14
CA PRO A 874 -1.20 35.36 -3.58
C PRO A 874 -1.47 35.61 -5.08
N GLU A 875 -0.76 36.54 -5.71
CA GLU A 875 -0.88 36.86 -7.15
C GLU A 875 -0.32 35.76 -8.08
N ASN A 876 0.55 34.88 -7.56
CA ASN A 876 1.19 33.77 -8.30
C ASN A 876 0.89 32.40 -7.66
N SER A 877 -0.08 32.37 -6.74
CA SER A 877 -0.49 31.20 -5.96
C SER A 877 -1.56 30.41 -6.72
N ASP A 878 -1.57 29.08 -6.56
CA ASP A 878 -2.65 28.24 -7.09
C ASP A 878 -3.96 28.41 -6.29
N PHE A 879 -3.91 29.15 -5.18
CA PHE A 879 -5.04 29.68 -4.45
C PHE A 879 -4.89 31.19 -4.23
N ALA A 880 -5.39 31.98 -5.18
CA ALA A 880 -5.17 33.43 -5.24
C ALA A 880 -6.25 34.23 -4.50
N GLU A 881 -7.52 33.83 -4.66
CA GLU A 881 -8.66 34.55 -4.11
C GLU A 881 -9.83 33.65 -3.75
N VAL A 882 -10.78 34.22 -3.00
CA VAL A 882 -11.98 33.52 -2.51
C VAL A 882 -13.23 34.33 -2.85
N ALA A 883 -14.12 33.75 -3.64
CA ALA A 883 -15.46 34.27 -3.84
C ALA A 883 -16.26 34.16 -2.53
N VAL A 884 -16.78 35.27 -2.04
CA VAL A 884 -17.65 35.33 -0.86
C VAL A 884 -19.09 35.42 -1.32
N LEU A 885 -19.92 34.50 -0.85
CA LEU A 885 -21.34 34.41 -1.20
C LEU A 885 -22.22 34.55 0.05
N LEU A 886 -23.35 35.27 -0.08
CA LEU A 886 -24.39 35.36 0.95
C LEU A 886 -25.78 35.09 0.34
N PRO A 887 -26.54 34.08 0.83
CA PRO A 887 -27.86 33.78 0.31
C PRO A 887 -28.92 34.86 0.49
N THR A 888 -29.81 35.01 -0.50
CA THR A 888 -31.05 35.76 -0.35
C THR A 888 -32.25 34.82 -0.16
N PRO A 889 -32.98 34.87 0.97
CA PRO A 889 -34.17 34.05 1.18
C PRO A 889 -35.29 34.38 0.18
N LYS A 890 -35.99 33.36 -0.37
CA LYS A 890 -37.11 33.54 -1.31
C LYS A 890 -38.44 34.00 -0.66
N SER A 891 -38.48 34.25 0.65
CA SER A 891 -39.73 34.55 1.38
C SER A 891 -40.17 36.02 1.23
N LYS A 892 -41.49 36.25 1.13
CA LYS A 892 -42.11 37.60 1.16
C LYS A 892 -41.82 38.39 2.44
N ALA A 893 -41.35 37.73 3.51
CA ALA A 893 -40.97 38.34 4.78
C ALA A 893 -39.52 37.96 5.13
N THR A 894 -38.57 38.36 4.29
CA THR A 894 -37.13 38.12 4.54
C THR A 894 -36.70 38.86 5.80
N ARG A 895 -36.20 38.11 6.78
CA ARG A 895 -35.69 38.65 8.05
C ARG A 895 -34.31 39.26 7.82
N THR A 896 -34.08 40.48 8.28
CA THR A 896 -32.83 41.21 8.06
C THR A 896 -32.33 41.90 9.32
N ILE A 897 -31.01 42.05 9.45
CA ILE A 897 -30.37 42.83 10.52
C ILE A 897 -29.61 44.02 9.95
N THR A 898 -29.51 45.10 10.74
CA THR A 898 -28.65 46.24 10.43
C THR A 898 -27.29 46.01 11.08
N VAL A 899 -26.23 46.10 10.28
CA VAL A 899 -24.85 45.83 10.71
C VAL A 899 -23.99 47.09 10.54
N PRO A 900 -23.25 47.54 11.57
CA PRO A 900 -22.39 48.72 11.44
C PRO A 900 -21.35 48.58 10.32
N GLY A 901 -21.28 49.59 9.46
CA GLY A 901 -20.37 49.60 8.30
C GLY A 901 -20.87 48.79 7.10
N ILE A 902 -22.10 48.27 7.15
CA ILE A 902 -22.84 47.73 5.99
C ILE A 902 -24.07 48.61 5.79
N ASP A 903 -24.15 49.29 4.66
CA ASP A 903 -25.18 50.31 4.37
C ASP A 903 -26.49 49.73 3.80
N TRP A 904 -26.62 48.39 3.81
CA TRP A 904 -27.79 47.67 3.35
C TRP A 904 -28.23 46.60 4.37
N PRO A 905 -29.53 46.26 4.42
CA PRO A 905 -30.06 45.30 5.39
C PRO A 905 -29.58 43.87 5.07
N VAL A 906 -28.86 43.25 6.01
CA VAL A 906 -28.23 41.94 5.82
C VAL A 906 -29.25 40.81 6.06
N PRO A 907 -29.48 39.91 5.09
CA PRO A 907 -30.46 38.84 5.23
C PRO A 907 -30.03 37.75 6.22
N LEU A 908 -31.01 37.21 6.94
CA LEU A 908 -30.87 36.01 7.77
C LEU A 908 -31.55 34.83 7.08
N VAL A 909 -30.87 33.70 7.04
CA VAL A 909 -31.43 32.44 6.54
C VAL A 909 -31.96 31.58 7.68
N THR A 910 -32.79 30.60 7.32
CA THR A 910 -33.26 29.60 8.28
C THR A 910 -32.22 28.49 8.44
N ARG A 911 -31.59 28.44 9.61
CA ARG A 911 -30.75 27.32 10.09
C ARG A 911 -31.14 27.02 11.52
N ASN A 912 -31.07 25.75 11.91
CA ASN A 912 -31.36 25.32 13.28
C ASN A 912 -30.18 24.51 13.83
N ARG A 913 -29.90 24.64 15.14
CA ARG A 913 -29.06 23.66 15.85
C ARG A 913 -29.77 22.32 15.88
N ARG A 914 -29.04 21.23 15.66
CA ARG A 914 -29.60 19.86 15.67
C ARG A 914 -29.68 19.34 17.10
N ASP A 915 -30.79 18.67 17.43
CA ASP A 915 -30.99 18.13 18.77
C ASP A 915 -30.00 16.99 19.07
N GLY A 916 -29.43 16.97 20.28
CA GLY A 916 -28.40 16.01 20.69
C GLY A 916 -27.07 16.09 19.92
N ARG A 917 -26.82 17.15 19.14
CA ARG A 917 -25.60 17.34 18.34
C ARG A 917 -25.03 18.75 18.46
N HIS A 918 -23.74 18.91 18.18
CA HIS A 918 -23.02 20.18 18.25
C HIS A 918 -22.98 20.97 16.93
N ASP A 919 -23.56 20.41 15.85
CA ASP A 919 -23.60 21.02 14.52
C ASP A 919 -24.98 21.62 14.19
N ILE A 920 -24.99 22.60 13.28
CA ILE A 920 -26.22 23.15 12.70
C ILE A 920 -26.66 22.41 11.44
N THR A 921 -27.91 22.61 11.02
CA THR A 921 -28.42 22.11 9.73
C THR A 921 -27.52 22.53 8.59
N GLY A 922 -27.17 21.59 7.69
CA GLY A 922 -26.27 21.80 6.55
C GLY A 922 -26.80 22.75 5.47
N THR A 923 -25.93 23.04 4.50
CA THR A 923 -26.15 24.03 3.43
C THR A 923 -27.12 23.50 2.38
N ASP A 924 -27.93 24.39 1.79
CA ASP A 924 -28.77 24.01 0.65
C ASP A 924 -27.88 23.57 -0.51
N ARG A 925 -28.16 22.40 -1.07
CA ARG A 925 -27.42 21.84 -2.23
C ARG A 925 -27.35 22.81 -3.42
N LYS A 926 -28.31 23.73 -3.56
CA LYS A 926 -28.27 24.76 -4.61
C LYS A 926 -27.15 25.77 -4.40
N HIS A 927 -26.82 26.10 -3.14
CA HIS A 927 -25.68 26.96 -2.82
C HIS A 927 -24.37 26.18 -2.87
N ALA A 928 -24.37 24.91 -2.44
CA ALA A 928 -23.20 24.04 -2.55
C ALA A 928 -22.76 23.87 -4.00
N TYR A 929 -23.71 23.64 -4.91
CA TYR A 929 -23.46 23.58 -6.36
C TYR A 929 -22.78 24.85 -6.88
N ALA A 930 -23.25 26.04 -6.47
CA ALA A 930 -22.63 27.30 -6.88
C ALA A 930 -21.18 27.43 -6.38
N LEU A 931 -20.89 26.99 -5.14
CA LEU A 931 -19.52 26.96 -4.61
C LEU A 931 -18.61 26.02 -5.42
N GLU A 932 -19.09 24.81 -5.72
CA GLU A 932 -18.35 23.83 -6.55
C GLU A 932 -18.11 24.35 -7.96
N ASN A 933 -19.09 25.04 -8.54
CA ASN A 933 -18.97 25.60 -9.88
C ASN A 933 -17.89 26.70 -9.94
N ILE A 934 -17.91 27.62 -8.98
CA ILE A 934 -16.91 28.69 -8.88
C ILE A 934 -15.51 28.11 -8.62
N ALA A 935 -15.41 27.17 -7.68
CA ALA A 935 -14.15 26.51 -7.32
C ALA A 935 -13.56 25.69 -8.48
N ALA A 936 -14.39 25.19 -9.39
CA ALA A 936 -13.96 24.51 -10.61
C ALA A 936 -13.48 25.45 -11.72
N GLY A 937 -13.49 26.78 -11.49
CA GLY A 937 -13.15 27.77 -12.51
C GLY A 937 -14.22 27.92 -13.60
N ASN A 938 -15.44 27.42 -13.37
CA ASN A 938 -16.54 27.52 -14.31
C ASN A 938 -17.36 28.81 -14.14
N PRO A 939 -18.02 29.30 -15.21
CA PRO A 939 -18.95 30.43 -15.13
C PRO A 939 -20.09 30.16 -14.14
N SER A 940 -20.40 31.14 -13.29
CA SER A 940 -21.35 30.98 -12.19
C SER A 940 -22.82 31.14 -12.62
N THR A 941 -23.05 31.70 -13.80
CA THR A 941 -24.38 31.89 -14.40
C THR A 941 -24.78 30.76 -15.36
N VAL A 942 -23.88 29.80 -15.60
CA VAL A 942 -24.09 28.68 -16.53
C VAL A 942 -24.04 27.35 -15.76
N ILE A 943 -24.88 26.39 -16.17
CA ILE A 943 -24.84 25.02 -15.64
C ILE A 943 -23.55 24.36 -16.13
N LYS A 944 -22.93 23.49 -15.33
CA LYS A 944 -21.72 22.78 -15.74
C LYS A 944 -21.97 22.04 -17.07
N PRO A 945 -21.08 22.14 -18.07
CA PRO A 945 -21.28 21.53 -19.39
C PRO A 945 -21.55 20.02 -19.34
N GLU A 946 -20.91 19.34 -18.39
CA GLU A 946 -21.04 17.91 -18.06
C GLU A 946 -22.47 17.56 -17.58
N ASP A 947 -23.02 18.31 -16.60
CA ASP A 947 -24.41 18.13 -16.14
C ASP A 947 -25.43 18.32 -17.28
N TRP A 948 -25.15 19.27 -18.19
CA TRP A 948 -25.98 19.51 -19.36
C TRP A 948 -25.90 18.37 -20.38
N LYS A 949 -24.71 17.83 -20.64
CA LYS A 949 -24.49 16.68 -21.53
C LYS A 949 -25.18 15.42 -21.01
N GLU A 950 -25.17 15.20 -19.70
CA GLU A 950 -25.70 14.00 -19.06
C GLU A 950 -27.23 14.03 -18.89
N PHE A 951 -27.82 15.19 -18.59
CA PHE A 951 -29.25 15.29 -18.23
C PHE A 951 -30.07 16.32 -19.04
N GLY A 952 -29.47 16.94 -20.06
CA GLY A 952 -30.10 18.00 -20.86
C GLY A 952 -31.46 17.62 -21.44
N ASP A 953 -31.59 16.39 -21.95
CA ASP A 953 -32.83 15.86 -22.53
C ASP A 953 -33.97 15.77 -21.49
N GLN A 954 -33.64 15.51 -20.22
CA GLN A 954 -34.61 15.36 -19.13
C GLN A 954 -35.09 16.71 -18.56
N LEU A 955 -34.32 17.78 -18.75
CA LEU A 955 -34.71 19.14 -18.37
C LEU A 955 -35.72 19.75 -19.36
N GLY A 956 -35.94 19.12 -20.52
CA GLY A 956 -37.03 19.41 -21.46
C GLY A 956 -37.00 20.82 -22.05
N GLY A 957 -35.81 21.39 -22.27
CA GLY A 957 -35.64 22.73 -22.84
C GLY A 957 -36.06 23.89 -21.92
N LYS A 958 -36.25 23.66 -20.61
CA LYS A 958 -36.63 24.70 -19.62
C LYS A 958 -35.56 25.76 -19.36
N PHE A 959 -34.42 25.68 -20.02
CA PHE A 959 -33.30 26.58 -19.85
C PHE A 959 -32.70 26.87 -21.22
N SER A 960 -32.92 28.08 -21.73
CA SER A 960 -32.06 28.70 -22.74
C SER A 960 -30.93 29.41 -21.98
N ASN A 961 -29.69 29.37 -22.46
CA ASN A 961 -28.62 30.24 -21.97
C ASN A 961 -29.18 31.68 -21.90
N LEU A 962 -29.47 32.15 -20.68
CA LEU A 962 -29.81 33.54 -20.48
C LEU A 962 -28.48 34.27 -20.49
N GLU A 963 -28.32 35.28 -21.34
CA GLU A 963 -27.19 36.21 -21.30
C GLU A 963 -27.29 37.04 -20.01
N LEU A 964 -26.93 36.43 -18.88
CA LEU A 964 -26.85 37.08 -17.58
C LEU A 964 -25.41 37.57 -17.37
N PRO A 965 -25.21 38.75 -16.77
CA PRO A 965 -23.88 39.22 -16.42
C PRO A 965 -23.23 38.30 -15.37
N GLU A 966 -21.99 37.89 -15.60
CA GLU A 966 -21.22 37.15 -14.59
C GLU A 966 -20.91 38.05 -13.37
N PRO A 967 -21.14 37.57 -12.13
CA PRO A 967 -20.89 38.33 -10.90
C PRO A 967 -19.41 38.54 -10.59
N PHE A 968 -18.53 37.75 -11.19
CA PHE A 968 -17.09 37.89 -11.06
C PHE A 968 -16.53 38.08 -12.48
N ASP A 969 -15.75 39.14 -12.71
CA ASP A 969 -15.07 39.34 -13.99
C ASP A 969 -13.99 38.24 -14.11
N LEU A 970 -14.26 37.20 -14.91
CA LEU A 970 -13.50 35.94 -14.90
C LEU A 970 -12.36 35.99 -15.92
N ASP A 971 -11.20 36.49 -15.50
CA ASP A 971 -9.95 36.10 -16.18
C ASP A 971 -9.74 34.57 -16.02
N PRO A 972 -9.46 33.81 -17.09
CA PRO A 972 -9.35 32.35 -17.02
C PRO A 972 -8.30 31.83 -16.04
N MET A 973 -7.18 32.54 -15.85
CA MET A 973 -6.14 32.12 -14.90
C MET A 973 -6.59 32.37 -13.46
N VAL A 974 -7.22 33.53 -13.21
CA VAL A 974 -7.75 33.87 -11.88
C VAL A 974 -8.93 32.95 -11.50
N ALA A 975 -9.75 32.55 -12.47
CA ALA A 975 -10.86 31.63 -12.27
C ALA A 975 -10.39 30.26 -11.78
N GLN A 976 -9.28 29.74 -12.31
CA GLN A 976 -8.74 28.42 -11.93
C GLN A 976 -8.13 28.40 -10.51
N ALA A 977 -7.64 29.54 -10.03
CA ALA A 977 -7.04 29.69 -8.70
C ALA A 977 -8.03 30.24 -7.63
N ARG A 978 -9.33 30.32 -7.95
CA ARG A 978 -10.37 30.90 -7.09
C ARG A 978 -11.08 29.83 -6.28
N GLY A 979 -11.02 29.94 -4.95
CA GLY A 979 -11.91 29.20 -4.06
C GLY A 979 -13.25 29.92 -3.86
N ALA A 980 -14.17 29.30 -3.12
CA ALA A 980 -15.45 29.92 -2.79
C ALA A 980 -15.84 29.65 -1.34
N VAL A 981 -16.44 30.63 -0.68
CA VAL A 981 -17.02 30.52 0.66
C VAL A 981 -18.44 31.07 0.70
N LEU A 982 -19.34 30.30 1.29
CA LEU A 982 -20.69 30.71 1.61
C LEU A 982 -20.76 31.16 3.07
N LEU A 983 -21.00 32.45 3.27
CA LEU A 983 -21.34 33.03 4.56
C LEU A 983 -22.82 32.79 4.84
N THR A 984 -23.11 32.18 5.98
CA THR A 984 -24.49 31.92 6.44
C THR A 984 -24.73 32.64 7.77
N LEU A 985 -25.70 33.55 7.79
CA LEU A 985 -26.14 34.25 9.00
C LEU A 985 -27.55 33.82 9.39
N PHE A 986 -27.77 33.51 10.65
CA PHE A 986 -29.07 33.04 11.14
C PHE A 986 -29.34 33.49 12.59
N ASP A 987 -30.60 33.41 12.99
CA ASP A 987 -31.03 33.72 14.35
C ASP A 987 -30.71 32.54 15.28
N ASP A 988 -29.71 32.68 16.16
CA ASP A 988 -29.25 31.64 17.09
C ASP A 988 -29.82 31.84 18.52
N ARG A 989 -30.93 32.58 18.64
CA ARG A 989 -31.71 32.65 19.89
C ARG A 989 -32.48 31.37 20.13
N ASP A 990 -32.67 31.05 21.40
CA ASP A 990 -33.45 29.89 21.81
C ASP A 990 -34.94 30.16 21.51
N PRO A 991 -35.57 29.39 20.61
CA PRO A 991 -36.96 29.62 20.23
C PRO A 991 -37.95 29.47 21.39
N GLU A 992 -37.59 28.71 22.44
CA GLU A 992 -38.44 28.50 23.62
C GLU A 992 -38.34 29.65 24.63
N LYS A 993 -37.21 30.38 24.61
CA LYS A 993 -36.94 31.51 25.55
C LYS A 993 -37.21 32.89 24.94
N THR A 994 -37.71 32.94 23.71
CA THR A 994 -37.97 34.19 22.99
C THR A 994 -39.46 34.30 22.63
N PRO A 995 -40.33 34.70 23.58
CA PRO A 995 -41.77 34.83 23.38
C PRO A 995 -42.05 36.00 22.42
N GLY A 996 -42.06 35.72 21.13
CA GLY A 996 -42.24 36.70 20.05
C GLY A 996 -41.82 36.17 18.68
N LEU A 997 -40.87 35.22 18.62
CA LEU A 997 -40.40 34.62 17.36
C LEU A 997 -41.47 33.84 16.57
N ARG A 998 -42.58 33.46 17.22
CA ARG A 998 -43.69 32.66 16.67
C ARG A 998 -45.01 33.44 16.53
N ALA A 999 -45.09 34.69 16.99
CA ALA A 999 -46.31 35.50 16.89
C ALA A 999 -46.40 36.14 15.48
N PRO A 1000 -47.54 36.05 14.78
CA PRO A 1000 -47.69 36.68 13.47
C PRO A 1000 -47.70 38.21 13.60
N GLY A 1001 -46.66 38.89 13.11
CA GLY A 1001 -46.64 40.35 12.90
C GLY A 1001 -45.62 41.16 13.71
N GLU A 1002 -45.03 40.62 14.77
CA GLU A 1002 -44.00 41.31 15.59
C GLU A 1002 -42.68 40.54 15.56
N TRP A 1003 -41.85 40.77 14.55
CA TRP A 1003 -40.50 40.21 14.50
C TRP A 1003 -39.47 41.24 14.96
N THR A 1004 -38.82 40.95 16.09
CA THR A 1004 -37.67 41.74 16.58
C THR A 1004 -36.35 41.10 16.09
N PRO A 1005 -35.49 41.84 15.36
CA PRO A 1005 -34.20 41.33 14.88
C PRO A 1005 -33.29 40.87 16.03
N PRO A 1006 -32.49 39.79 15.86
CA PRO A 1006 -31.47 39.40 16.83
C PRO A 1006 -30.36 40.45 16.91
N ASN A 1007 -29.81 40.67 18.11
CA ASN A 1007 -28.71 41.61 18.33
C ASN A 1007 -27.36 40.88 18.31
N PHE A 1008 -26.52 41.18 17.31
CA PHE A 1008 -25.19 40.58 17.19
C PHE A 1008 -24.25 40.97 18.34
N GLU A 1009 -24.42 42.15 18.97
CA GLU A 1009 -23.63 42.58 20.13
C GLU A 1009 -23.84 41.67 21.36
N ASN A 1010 -24.97 40.97 21.41
CA ASN A 1010 -25.31 39.99 22.44
C ASN A 1010 -24.92 38.56 22.06
N GLY A 1011 -24.31 38.34 20.89
CA GLY A 1011 -24.02 36.99 20.37
C GLY A 1011 -25.28 36.21 20.00
N GLU A 1012 -26.35 36.89 19.57
CA GLU A 1012 -27.64 36.28 19.18
C GLU A 1012 -27.69 35.87 17.70
N VAL A 1013 -26.72 36.31 16.90
CA VAL A 1013 -26.61 35.97 15.48
C VAL A 1013 -25.57 34.87 15.30
N GLY A 1014 -25.98 33.73 14.74
CA GLY A 1014 -25.10 32.63 14.39
C GLY A 1014 -24.39 32.88 13.07
N VAL A 1015 -23.11 32.51 13.00
CA VAL A 1015 -22.26 32.61 11.80
C VAL A 1015 -21.79 31.21 11.44
N ALA A 1016 -22.06 30.76 10.22
CA ALA A 1016 -21.55 29.50 9.70
C ALA A 1016 -20.94 29.67 8.33
N LEU A 1017 -19.91 28.87 8.05
CA LEU A 1017 -19.16 28.90 6.80
C LEU A 1017 -19.23 27.54 6.11
N ALA A 1018 -19.40 27.56 4.80
CA ALA A 1018 -19.13 26.41 3.95
C ALA A 1018 -18.17 26.87 2.86
N PHE A 1019 -17.10 26.14 2.58
CA PHE A 1019 -16.10 26.58 1.61
C PHE A 1019 -15.67 25.45 0.68
N ASN A 1020 -15.14 25.83 -0.47
CA ASN A 1020 -14.53 24.93 -1.44
C ASN A 1020 -13.20 25.57 -1.91
N SER A 1021 -12.14 24.78 -2.00
CA SER A 1021 -10.85 25.22 -2.55
C SER A 1021 -10.87 25.17 -4.07
N PRO A 1022 -9.97 25.86 -4.79
CA PRO A 1022 -9.89 25.70 -6.24
C PRO A 1022 -9.68 24.22 -6.62
N HIS A 1023 -10.26 23.81 -7.75
CA HIS A 1023 -10.26 22.43 -8.22
C HIS A 1023 -8.95 22.02 -8.90
N ARG A 1024 -8.16 23.00 -9.35
CA ARG A 1024 -6.75 22.81 -9.71
C ARG A 1024 -5.93 23.63 -8.72
N PRO A 1025 -5.57 23.00 -7.59
CA PRO A 1025 -4.17 22.61 -7.44
C PRO A 1025 -4.00 21.19 -6.89
N ILE A 1026 -3.06 20.45 -7.49
CA ILE A 1026 -2.68 19.06 -7.21
C ILE A 1026 -3.75 18.04 -7.67
N ASN A 1027 -3.57 17.52 -8.90
CA ASN A 1027 -4.16 16.33 -9.49
C ASN A 1027 -5.67 16.08 -9.25
N GLU A 1028 -6.47 16.46 -10.25
CA GLU A 1028 -7.81 15.96 -10.60
C GLU A 1028 -8.58 15.16 -9.52
N GLY A 1029 -9.33 15.88 -8.68
CA GLY A 1029 -10.65 15.44 -8.19
C GLY A 1029 -10.71 14.35 -7.11
N GLN A 1030 -9.61 13.78 -6.63
CA GLN A 1030 -9.64 12.78 -5.56
C GLN A 1030 -9.46 13.39 -4.16
N GLU A 1031 -10.38 13.13 -3.23
CA GLU A 1031 -10.19 13.42 -1.80
C GLU A 1031 -9.07 12.51 -1.26
N ILE A 1032 -7.82 12.94 -1.35
CA ILE A 1032 -6.70 12.22 -0.75
C ILE A 1032 -6.67 12.53 0.75
N TYR A 1033 -6.78 11.49 1.58
CA TYR A 1033 -6.60 11.57 3.02
C TYR A 1033 -5.15 11.22 3.37
N GLN A 1034 -4.46 12.08 4.12
CA GLN A 1034 -3.13 11.76 4.65
C GLN A 1034 -3.21 11.46 6.15
N TRP A 1035 -2.86 10.25 6.55
CA TRP A 1035 -2.81 9.80 7.94
C TRP A 1035 -1.39 9.93 8.51
N ARG A 1036 -1.29 10.35 9.78
CA ARG A 1036 -0.04 10.51 10.54
C ARG A 1036 -0.19 9.99 11.97
N VAL A 1037 0.92 9.78 12.68
CA VAL A 1037 0.97 9.57 14.14
C VAL A 1037 1.73 10.68 14.83
N HIS A 1038 1.41 10.93 16.11
CA HIS A 1038 2.12 11.92 16.90
C HIS A 1038 3.49 11.40 17.29
N VAL A 1039 4.53 12.14 16.89
CA VAL A 1039 5.91 11.90 17.32
C VAL A 1039 6.19 12.84 18.49
N PRO A 1040 6.67 12.33 19.65
CA PRO A 1040 7.06 13.18 20.78
C PRO A 1040 8.12 14.20 20.34
N ALA A 1041 7.96 15.47 20.74
CA ALA A 1041 8.99 16.47 20.50
C ALA A 1041 10.28 16.07 21.23
N LYS A 1042 11.43 16.10 20.56
CA LYS A 1042 12.73 16.00 21.23
C LYS A 1042 12.84 17.16 22.21
N GLU A 1043 12.98 16.86 23.50
CA GLU A 1043 13.53 17.82 24.45
C GLU A 1043 14.98 18.10 24.02
N TYR A 1044 15.18 19.08 23.14
CA TYR A 1044 16.49 19.68 23.00
C TYR A 1044 16.77 20.37 24.34
N ALA A 1045 17.53 19.69 25.20
CA ALA A 1045 18.26 20.36 26.26
C ALA A 1045 19.28 21.29 25.58
N ILE A 1046 18.81 22.44 25.13
CA ILE A 1046 19.69 23.56 24.84
C ILE A 1046 20.18 23.99 26.23
N SER A 1047 21.31 23.44 26.66
CA SER A 1047 22.12 24.09 27.69
C SER A 1047 22.59 25.40 27.06
N ILE A 1048 21.76 26.44 27.17
CA ILE A 1048 22.23 27.80 27.03
C ILE A 1048 23.13 27.99 28.25
N ASP A 1049 24.44 27.79 28.06
CA ASP A 1049 25.42 28.31 28.99
C ASP A 1049 25.19 29.82 29.03
N ALA A 1050 24.59 30.29 30.12
CA ALA A 1050 24.24 31.69 30.35
C ALA A 1050 25.48 32.57 30.63
N ALA A 1051 26.64 32.24 30.04
CA ALA A 1051 27.93 32.83 30.34
C ALA A 1051 28.55 33.62 29.17
N GLU A 1052 28.00 33.61 27.95
CA GLU A 1052 28.61 34.29 26.79
C GLU A 1052 27.67 35.23 25.99
N VAL A 1053 26.74 35.92 26.66
CA VAL A 1053 26.05 37.08 26.06
C VAL A 1053 26.13 38.29 26.99
N GLU A 1054 27.36 38.74 27.25
CA GLU A 1054 27.68 40.15 27.46
C GLU A 1054 28.72 40.52 26.38
N ASP A 1055 28.48 41.61 25.65
CA ASP A 1055 29.24 42.18 24.52
C ASP A 1055 29.11 41.50 23.12
N SER A 1056 28.04 41.85 22.39
CA SER A 1056 28.13 42.61 21.10
C SER A 1056 26.77 42.89 20.47
#